data_AF-A0AAI8MNE3-F1
#
_entry.id   AF-A0AAI8MNE3-F1
#
_cell.length_a   1.000
_cell.length_b   1.000
_cell.length_c   1.000
_cell.angle_alpha   90.00
_cell.angle_beta   90.00
_cell.angle_gamma   90.00
#
_symmetry.space_group_name_H-M   'P 1'
#
loop_
_entity.id
_entity.type
_entity.pdbx_description
1 polymer ?
#
loop_
_entity_poly.entity_id
_entity_poly.type
_entity_poly.pdbx_seq_one_letter_code
_entity_poly.pdbx_strand_id
1 'polypeptide(L)'
;MKEIFSSLNYELNYKKDSNDIETIQDNLLGEVETGIQILCDSDIDSLTKDSPLHILRALYACKPFAICNENNESFITKENVSKILGYKSDFANIFVYGKDSLSDTYLQARKALYKTIMDLREQREQEHKEEQERISQLSYKEYKEEQKEKERQERFSNRNTANKDSHLILESNDKNNVIIFLDSANSLSNLIHIHNDKIDIFTKDTSTIDIQRLESLIKEYQQRYTESNNQESHIDFHQESKLTLDSLNSSNTQIFLYSQLLQGSSESPSNPLFFGELDSKGEFIESKPIYHLIGEVDSSSIESTSNNRDSINTESNNSLSTLQVFLGSNTLTLLNYSLLDSSLNIKLECNSSESQAIQEKEKAQRDKDSSPLAQNDKSQSTALLHPILEDDEIKCPHNGVVQLKSNKGKSITDKNIPFILESDLLNSPIIGCTNNIAGVPTPCTQVALILPSARGLKKHNDDYPIMQDLVSSGVMSDKGFPLICTPKPNSYKINAPSPTHTKNRDKEALKTQIEFHKPILRLHYKEHKSQQDNLPITQFYLFDNLKEQTSPFENLILDYQSDAQSMSDKNLEKELLQSYSNKEHQHKQINLQFGIHQIHLVFIIPQYLPKLFKEPYKDYEHKDYGIGQYKPLLNYSKDIKEYRESTHSKDTSLQSISITHTRVFLSPFKANKLHFTFALGLDDYLDKDNTTELKIIIGGVYDEEREVVKMLQDKLYTLDDAKEALKIVYNKYGEEMARIIEKMYRSETAHFSSGQYKHTGTGGMEVFGNAPYYGWDSKFFEQNPNYKPTGVWSAFEGKGLSEQGGNAQVKDRKNQFVVMPSVLAGMEYKAYYINKHNGNWARWHSTQTQAQEAYKKAIEQIKARIVDEIVGKK
;
A
#
# COMPACT_ATOMS: atom_id res chain seq x y z
N MET A 1 -11.54 -14.02 27.46
CA MET A 1 -10.76 -15.29 27.49
C MET A 1 -9.86 -15.50 26.28
N LYS A 2 -10.35 -15.50 25.03
CA LYS A 2 -9.47 -15.65 23.83
C LYS A 2 -8.40 -14.55 23.69
N GLU A 3 -8.74 -13.31 24.00
CA GLU A 3 -7.81 -12.18 24.04
C GLU A 3 -6.74 -12.32 25.15
N ILE A 4 -7.13 -12.94 26.26
CA ILE A 4 -6.27 -13.23 27.40
C ILE A 4 -5.23 -14.31 27.02
N PHE A 5 -5.65 -15.37 26.32
CA PHE A 5 -4.74 -16.41 25.80
C PHE A 5 -3.80 -15.91 24.68
N SER A 6 -4.29 -15.04 23.79
CA SER A 6 -3.46 -14.40 22.74
C SER A 6 -2.40 -13.48 23.35
N SER A 7 -2.80 -12.67 24.33
CA SER A 7 -1.93 -11.78 25.09
C SER A 7 -0.90 -12.55 25.96
N LEU A 8 -1.29 -13.69 26.52
CA LEU A 8 -0.44 -14.61 27.28
C LEU A 8 0.68 -15.20 26.38
N ASN A 9 0.32 -15.66 25.18
CA ASN A 9 1.29 -16.16 24.19
C ASN A 9 2.22 -15.07 23.64
N TYR A 10 1.70 -13.85 23.44
CA TYR A 10 2.51 -12.70 23.00
C TYR A 10 3.49 -12.23 24.10
N GLU A 11 3.07 -12.22 25.36
CA GLU A 11 3.94 -11.82 26.48
C GLU A 11 5.05 -12.81 26.82
N LEU A 12 4.89 -14.08 26.44
CA LEU A 12 5.83 -15.17 26.66
C LEU A 12 6.78 -15.43 25.48
N ASN A 13 6.52 -14.87 24.29
CA ASN A 13 7.29 -15.11 23.05
C ASN A 13 8.22 -13.96 22.64
N TYR A 14 8.53 -13.02 23.53
CA TYR A 14 9.39 -11.86 23.22
C TYR A 14 10.89 -12.21 23.19
N LYS A 15 11.29 -13.05 22.23
CA LYS A 15 12.56 -13.11 21.46
C LYS A 15 12.78 -14.53 20.94
N LYS A 16 12.56 -14.72 19.63
CA LYS A 16 12.73 -16.01 18.93
C LYS A 16 14.02 -16.05 18.09
N ASP A 17 15.09 -15.38 18.55
CA ASP A 17 16.36 -15.26 17.79
C ASP A 17 17.60 -15.75 18.58
N SER A 18 17.46 -16.65 19.56
CA SER A 18 18.62 -17.38 20.09
C SER A 18 18.32 -18.86 20.26
N ASN A 19 19.15 -19.71 19.65
CA ASN A 19 19.06 -21.17 19.65
C ASN A 19 19.21 -21.87 21.02
N ASP A 20 19.22 -21.13 22.14
CA ASP A 20 19.36 -21.69 23.50
C ASP A 20 18.08 -21.59 24.37
N ILE A 21 16.93 -21.15 23.80
CA ILE A 21 15.69 -20.88 24.56
C ILE A 21 14.64 -22.01 24.53
N GLU A 22 14.79 -23.08 23.73
CA GLU A 22 13.91 -24.26 23.89
C GLU A 22 14.01 -24.84 25.32
N THR A 23 15.20 -24.78 25.92
CA THR A 23 15.44 -25.17 27.31
C THR A 23 14.83 -24.26 28.37
N ILE A 24 14.46 -23.00 28.07
CA ILE A 24 13.86 -22.08 29.07
C ILE A 24 12.33 -22.17 29.03
N GLN A 25 11.74 -22.33 27.84
CA GLN A 25 10.29 -22.56 27.70
C GLN A 25 9.86 -23.87 28.35
N ASP A 26 10.60 -24.98 28.12
CA ASP A 26 10.27 -26.29 28.71
C ASP A 26 10.48 -26.31 30.24
N ASN A 27 11.43 -25.52 30.78
CA ASN A 27 11.68 -25.46 32.22
C ASN A 27 10.75 -24.50 32.98
N LEU A 28 10.11 -23.52 32.33
CA LEU A 28 9.14 -22.61 32.96
C LEU A 28 7.69 -23.07 32.82
N LEU A 29 7.35 -23.79 31.73
CA LEU A 29 5.98 -24.21 31.42
C LEU A 29 5.68 -25.67 31.75
N GLY A 30 6.69 -26.45 32.16
CA GLY A 30 6.51 -27.85 32.56
C GLY A 30 5.72 -28.05 33.86
N GLU A 31 5.71 -27.09 34.79
CA GLU A 31 5.19 -27.30 36.15
C GLU A 31 4.51 -26.08 36.84
N VAL A 32 4.09 -25.01 36.15
CA VAL A 32 3.51 -23.83 36.83
C VAL A 32 2.07 -23.53 36.40
N GLU A 33 1.11 -23.72 37.30
CA GLU A 33 -0.29 -23.31 37.13
C GLU A 33 -0.41 -21.76 37.14
N THR A 34 -1.09 -21.18 36.13
CA THR A 34 -1.14 -19.73 35.88
C THR A 34 -2.49 -19.11 36.27
N GLY A 35 -2.48 -17.98 36.99
CA GLY A 35 -3.63 -17.16 37.37
C GLY A 35 -3.79 -15.86 36.55
N ILE A 36 -5.03 -15.35 36.47
CA ILE A 36 -5.38 -14.09 35.80
C ILE A 36 -6.11 -13.19 36.79
N GLN A 37 -5.59 -11.98 36.99
CA GLN A 37 -6.24 -10.93 37.77
C GLN A 37 -6.87 -9.90 36.82
N ILE A 38 -8.18 -9.68 36.92
CA ILE A 38 -8.85 -8.58 36.20
C ILE A 38 -8.63 -7.28 36.98
N LEU A 39 -8.32 -6.20 36.27
CA LEU A 39 -8.03 -4.88 36.86
C LEU A 39 -9.21 -3.93 36.66
N CYS A 40 -9.56 -3.20 37.71
CA CYS A 40 -10.49 -2.07 37.65
C CYS A 40 -9.78 -0.73 37.92
N ASP A 41 -10.48 0.37 37.72
CA ASP A 41 -9.93 1.72 37.92
C ASP A 41 -9.36 1.94 39.32
N SER A 42 -10.01 1.38 40.35
CA SER A 42 -9.52 1.51 41.72
C SER A 42 -8.19 0.77 41.94
N ASP A 43 -7.98 -0.36 41.25
CA ASP A 43 -6.70 -1.07 41.27
C ASP A 43 -5.62 -0.19 40.65
N ILE A 44 -5.89 0.40 39.49
CA ILE A 44 -4.97 1.29 38.75
C ILE A 44 -4.64 2.55 39.56
N ASP A 45 -5.63 3.19 40.16
CA ASP A 45 -5.45 4.41 40.95
C ASP A 45 -4.58 4.18 42.18
N SER A 46 -4.70 3.00 42.79
CA SER A 46 -3.91 2.61 43.97
C SER A 46 -2.44 2.28 43.67
N LEU A 47 -2.05 2.10 42.40
CA LEU A 47 -0.69 1.66 42.06
C LEU A 47 0.36 2.67 42.49
N THR A 48 1.41 2.18 43.15
CA THR A 48 2.66 2.87 43.44
C THR A 48 3.82 2.19 42.70
N LYS A 49 5.01 2.80 42.72
CA LYS A 49 6.22 2.17 42.17
C LYS A 49 6.59 0.83 42.82
N ASP A 50 6.07 0.56 44.02
CA ASP A 50 6.30 -0.66 44.79
C ASP A 50 5.23 -1.73 44.57
N SER A 51 4.25 -1.48 43.68
CA SER A 51 3.23 -2.46 43.33
C SER A 51 3.84 -3.71 42.66
N PRO A 52 3.16 -4.86 42.71
CA PRO A 52 3.64 -6.07 42.06
C PRO A 52 3.92 -5.88 40.55
N LEU A 53 5.03 -6.46 40.07
CA LEU A 53 5.51 -6.27 38.70
C LEU A 53 4.51 -6.71 37.62
N HIS A 54 3.62 -7.67 37.92
CA HIS A 54 2.62 -8.14 36.96
C HIS A 54 1.52 -7.09 36.74
N ILE A 55 1.16 -6.33 37.77
CA ILE A 55 0.18 -5.25 37.69
C ILE A 55 0.82 -3.99 37.08
N LEU A 56 2.07 -3.69 37.44
CA LEU A 56 2.84 -2.62 36.77
C LEU A 56 3.03 -2.91 35.27
N ARG A 57 3.20 -4.18 34.89
CA ARG A 57 3.26 -4.61 33.49
C ARG A 57 1.92 -4.40 32.79
N ALA A 58 0.80 -4.72 33.44
CA ALA A 58 -0.53 -4.47 32.89
C ALA A 58 -0.82 -2.97 32.69
N LEU A 59 -0.40 -2.13 33.65
CA LEU A 59 -0.42 -0.66 33.52
C LEU A 59 0.45 -0.21 32.32
N TYR A 60 1.67 -0.74 32.21
CA TYR A 60 2.58 -0.41 31.12
C TYR A 60 2.11 -0.93 29.75
N ALA A 61 1.41 -2.05 29.70
CA ALA A 61 0.88 -2.62 28.47
C ALA A 61 -0.53 -2.11 28.14
N CYS A 62 -1.10 -1.28 29.02
CA CYS A 62 -2.50 -0.83 28.97
C CYS A 62 -3.46 -2.01 28.73
N LYS A 63 -3.39 -3.00 29.63
CA LYS A 63 -4.21 -4.22 29.60
C LYS A 63 -5.17 -4.27 30.80
N PRO A 64 -6.45 -4.64 30.58
CA PRO A 64 -7.45 -4.73 31.65
C PRO A 64 -7.27 -5.95 32.59
N PHE A 65 -6.14 -6.64 32.48
CA PHE A 65 -5.82 -7.81 33.30
C PHE A 65 -4.30 -7.94 33.47
N ALA A 66 -3.90 -8.57 34.57
CA ALA A 66 -2.54 -8.96 34.89
C ALA A 66 -2.40 -10.48 34.99
N ILE A 67 -1.23 -10.98 34.58
CA ILE A 67 -0.91 -12.41 34.58
C ILE A 67 0.02 -12.71 35.77
N CYS A 68 -0.40 -13.62 36.65
CA CYS A 68 0.31 -13.96 37.89
C CYS A 68 0.27 -15.47 38.15
N ASN A 69 1.04 -15.96 39.12
CA ASN A 69 0.90 -17.34 39.58
C ASN A 69 -0.39 -17.50 40.41
N GLU A 70 -0.73 -18.72 40.83
CA GLU A 70 -1.92 -18.98 41.64
C GLU A 70 -1.96 -18.22 42.98
N ASN A 71 -0.81 -17.76 43.48
CA ASN A 71 -0.68 -16.99 44.71
C ASN A 71 -0.76 -15.47 44.48
N ASN A 72 -1.13 -15.01 43.27
CA ASN A 72 -1.09 -13.60 42.85
C ASN A 72 0.31 -12.95 42.91
N GLU A 73 1.35 -13.74 42.67
CA GLU A 73 2.73 -13.26 42.60
C GLU A 73 3.18 -13.14 41.14
N SER A 74 4.15 -12.26 40.90
CA SER A 74 4.72 -12.04 39.58
C SER A 74 5.61 -13.20 39.12
N PHE A 75 5.40 -13.69 37.88
CA PHE A 75 6.38 -14.55 37.20
C PHE A 75 7.72 -13.86 36.94
N ILE A 76 7.65 -12.54 36.73
CA ILE A 76 8.81 -11.69 36.50
C ILE A 76 9.32 -11.18 37.84
N THR A 77 10.59 -11.42 38.10
CA THR A 77 11.37 -10.98 39.25
C THR A 77 12.60 -10.22 38.77
N LYS A 78 13.30 -9.54 39.67
CA LYS A 78 14.54 -8.82 39.33
C LYS A 78 15.62 -9.77 38.79
N GLU A 79 15.62 -11.02 39.25
CA GLU A 79 16.61 -12.05 38.95
C GLU A 79 16.37 -12.69 37.57
N ASN A 80 15.13 -12.74 37.09
CA ASN A 80 14.77 -13.43 35.84
C ASN A 80 14.28 -12.49 34.72
N VAL A 81 14.02 -11.20 34.99
CA VAL A 81 13.43 -10.28 34.00
C VAL A 81 14.27 -10.13 32.73
N SER A 82 15.60 -10.11 32.82
CA SER A 82 16.47 -10.04 31.64
C SER A 82 16.40 -11.28 30.77
N LYS A 83 16.14 -12.45 31.37
CA LYS A 83 15.98 -13.71 30.65
C LYS A 83 14.61 -13.78 29.98
N ILE A 84 13.57 -13.28 30.65
CA ILE A 84 12.19 -13.36 30.18
C ILE A 84 11.88 -12.27 29.14
N LEU A 85 12.27 -11.02 29.39
CA LEU A 85 11.94 -9.87 28.54
C LEU A 85 13.12 -9.37 27.70
N GLY A 86 14.34 -9.79 28.02
CA GLY A 86 15.56 -9.28 27.41
C GLY A 86 16.07 -7.98 28.06
N TYR A 87 17.39 -7.76 27.98
CA TYR A 87 18.07 -6.55 28.48
C TYR A 87 17.66 -5.24 27.77
N LYS A 88 16.99 -5.32 26.62
CA LYS A 88 16.47 -4.16 25.87
C LYS A 88 14.97 -3.90 26.13
N SER A 89 14.37 -4.58 27.11
CA SER A 89 12.96 -4.37 27.43
C SER A 89 12.77 -3.01 28.10
N ASP A 90 11.99 -2.14 27.47
CA ASP A 90 11.63 -0.83 28.04
C ASP A 90 10.95 -0.99 29.41
N PHE A 91 10.05 -1.98 29.55
CA PHE A 91 9.42 -2.28 30.84
C PHE A 91 10.44 -2.64 31.91
N ALA A 92 11.40 -3.51 31.60
CA ALA A 92 12.44 -3.91 32.56
C ALA A 92 13.33 -2.71 32.94
N ASN A 93 13.71 -1.89 31.95
CA ASN A 93 14.51 -0.69 32.16
C ASN A 93 13.79 0.34 33.04
N ILE A 94 12.48 0.49 32.89
CA ILE A 94 11.67 1.44 33.66
C ILE A 94 11.34 0.91 35.06
N PHE A 95 10.67 -0.25 35.15
CA PHE A 95 10.01 -0.69 36.38
C PHE A 95 10.87 -1.63 37.24
N VAL A 96 11.99 -2.14 36.71
CA VAL A 96 12.87 -3.06 37.45
C VAL A 96 14.25 -2.47 37.68
N TYR A 97 14.96 -2.07 36.63
CA TYR A 97 16.32 -1.52 36.75
C TYR A 97 16.32 -0.03 37.12
N GLY A 98 15.39 0.73 36.54
CA GLY A 98 15.20 2.16 36.81
C GLY A 98 14.17 2.47 37.90
N LYS A 99 13.78 1.48 38.72
CA LYS A 99 12.72 1.62 39.73
C LYS A 99 12.94 2.80 40.68
N ASP A 100 14.19 3.05 41.07
CA ASP A 100 14.54 4.15 41.98
C ASP A 100 14.36 5.53 41.32
N SER A 101 14.49 5.61 39.99
CA SER A 101 14.26 6.80 39.18
C SER A 101 12.80 6.96 38.72
N LEU A 102 11.90 6.04 39.10
CA LEU A 102 10.49 6.12 38.77
C LEU A 102 9.82 7.22 39.61
N SER A 103 9.39 8.29 38.94
CA SER A 103 8.68 9.39 39.58
C SER A 103 7.17 9.12 39.69
N ASP A 104 6.54 9.69 40.72
CA ASP A 104 5.08 9.70 40.82
C ASP A 104 4.45 10.38 39.59
N THR A 105 5.11 11.43 39.06
CA THR A 105 4.69 12.12 37.84
C THR A 105 4.58 11.16 36.64
N TYR A 106 5.62 10.35 36.40
CA TYR A 106 5.59 9.35 35.33
C TYR A 106 4.48 8.32 35.54
N LEU A 107 4.33 7.83 36.78
CA LEU A 107 3.31 6.83 37.09
C LEU A 107 1.90 7.39 36.88
N GLN A 108 1.65 8.65 37.23
CA GLN A 108 0.36 9.31 36.96
C GLN A 108 0.10 9.51 35.46
N ALA A 109 1.11 9.88 34.67
CA ALA A 109 1.01 9.96 33.21
C ALA A 109 0.65 8.58 32.61
N ARG A 110 1.26 7.50 33.12
CA ARG A 110 0.93 6.12 32.70
C ARG A 110 -0.49 5.70 33.07
N LYS A 111 -0.99 6.08 34.24
CA LYS A 111 -2.38 5.82 34.65
C LYS A 111 -3.38 6.57 33.77
N ALA A 112 -3.10 7.84 33.45
CA ALA A 112 -3.93 8.61 32.53
C ALA A 112 -3.99 7.96 31.15
N LEU A 113 -2.83 7.58 30.58
CA LEU A 113 -2.76 6.87 29.31
C LEU A 113 -3.55 5.56 29.33
N TYR A 114 -3.41 4.77 30.40
CA TYR A 114 -4.17 3.55 30.59
C TYR A 114 -5.69 3.79 30.48
N LYS A 115 -6.21 4.77 31.23
CA LYS A 115 -7.64 5.08 31.27
C LYS A 115 -8.14 5.52 29.90
N THR A 116 -7.42 6.43 29.23
CA THR A 116 -7.76 6.82 27.85
C THR A 116 -7.81 5.62 26.91
N ILE A 117 -6.86 4.68 26.99
CA ILE A 117 -6.88 3.49 26.13
C ILE A 117 -8.06 2.56 26.47
N MET A 118 -8.43 2.42 27.74
CA MET A 118 -9.60 1.63 28.14
C MET A 118 -10.90 2.25 27.60
N ASP A 119 -11.08 3.56 27.79
CA ASP A 119 -12.26 4.29 27.29
C ASP A 119 -12.40 4.16 25.77
N LEU A 120 -11.29 4.31 25.04
CA LEU A 120 -11.25 4.15 23.58
C LEU A 120 -11.57 2.71 23.11
N ARG A 121 -11.30 1.70 23.93
CA ARG A 121 -11.66 0.32 23.63
C ARG A 121 -13.14 0.09 23.87
N GLU A 122 -13.67 0.58 24.99
CA GLU A 122 -15.08 0.47 25.33
C GLU A 122 -15.97 1.18 24.30
N GLN A 123 -15.61 2.40 23.91
CA GLN A 123 -16.33 3.16 22.87
C GLN A 123 -16.40 2.37 21.56
N ARG A 124 -15.27 1.81 21.10
CA ARG A 124 -15.22 1.03 19.86
C ARG A 124 -15.99 -0.28 19.94
N GLU A 125 -15.94 -0.98 21.08
CA GLU A 125 -16.75 -2.19 21.28
C GLU A 125 -18.25 -1.88 21.26
N GLN A 126 -18.65 -0.75 21.85
CA GLN A 126 -20.04 -0.31 21.88
C GLN A 126 -20.52 0.07 20.47
N GLU A 127 -19.76 0.89 19.74
CA GLU A 127 -20.03 1.25 18.34
C GLU A 127 -20.17 0.00 17.45
N HIS A 128 -19.29 -0.99 17.65
CA HIS A 128 -19.35 -2.24 16.90
C HIS A 128 -20.62 -3.05 17.25
N LYS A 129 -21.01 -3.14 18.52
CA LYS A 129 -22.25 -3.83 18.94
C LYS A 129 -23.49 -3.13 18.38
N GLU A 130 -23.55 -1.80 18.46
CA GLU A 130 -24.65 -0.99 17.95
C GLU A 130 -24.77 -1.11 16.42
N GLU A 131 -23.65 -1.06 15.69
CA GLU A 131 -23.65 -1.24 14.24
C GLU A 131 -24.02 -2.67 13.84
N GLN A 132 -23.57 -3.69 14.59
CA GLN A 132 -23.98 -5.08 14.36
C GLN A 132 -25.49 -5.29 14.57
N GLU A 133 -26.04 -4.72 15.64
CA GLU A 133 -27.47 -4.79 15.92
C GLU A 133 -28.28 -4.05 14.85
N ARG A 134 -27.85 -2.84 14.46
CA ARG A 134 -28.45 -2.07 13.37
C ARG A 134 -28.43 -2.82 12.04
N ILE A 135 -27.29 -3.40 11.67
CA ILE A 135 -27.14 -4.20 10.45
C ILE A 135 -28.04 -5.42 10.48
N SER A 136 -28.18 -6.08 11.64
CA SER A 136 -29.05 -7.26 11.78
C SER A 136 -30.53 -6.97 11.53
N GLN A 137 -30.94 -5.70 11.66
CA GLN A 137 -32.31 -5.23 11.42
C GLN A 137 -32.56 -4.80 9.97
N LEU A 138 -31.53 -4.73 9.12
CA LEU A 138 -31.64 -4.34 7.70
C LEU A 138 -32.00 -5.54 6.81
N SER A 139 -32.81 -5.29 5.77
CA SER A 139 -32.88 -6.23 4.65
C SER A 139 -31.59 -6.19 3.82
N TYR A 140 -31.27 -7.29 3.14
CA TYR A 140 -30.10 -7.36 2.25
C TYR A 140 -30.03 -6.22 1.22
N LYS A 141 -31.19 -5.72 0.78
CA LYS A 141 -31.28 -4.60 -0.17
C LYS A 141 -30.90 -3.27 0.49
N GLU A 142 -31.41 -3.00 1.69
CA GLU A 142 -31.12 -1.77 2.45
C GLU A 142 -29.65 -1.73 2.87
N TYR A 143 -29.12 -2.84 3.41
CA TYR A 143 -27.70 -2.97 3.71
C TYR A 143 -26.84 -2.66 2.47
N LYS A 144 -27.19 -3.21 1.30
CA LYS A 144 -26.44 -2.97 0.05
C LYS A 144 -26.53 -1.52 -0.46
N GLU A 145 -27.62 -0.82 -0.19
CA GLU A 145 -27.79 0.59 -0.57
C GLU A 145 -26.97 1.50 0.36
N GLU A 146 -26.99 1.24 1.67
CA GLU A 146 -26.17 1.98 2.64
C GLU A 146 -24.67 1.80 2.40
N GLN A 147 -24.21 0.58 2.10
CA GLN A 147 -22.80 0.32 1.80
C GLN A 147 -22.33 1.12 0.57
N LYS A 148 -23.17 1.23 -0.47
CA LYS A 148 -22.86 2.04 -1.65
C LYS A 148 -22.77 3.53 -1.35
N GLU A 149 -23.59 4.04 -0.42
CA GLU A 149 -23.58 5.45 -0.04
C GLU A 149 -22.39 5.78 0.86
N LYS A 150 -22.02 4.90 1.81
CA LYS A 150 -20.78 5.00 2.60
C LYS A 150 -19.55 5.04 1.68
N GLU A 151 -19.45 4.12 0.71
CA GLU A 151 -18.37 4.12 -0.30
C GLU A 151 -18.34 5.40 -1.16
N ARG A 152 -19.50 6.03 -1.40
CA ARG A 152 -19.59 7.27 -2.18
C ARG A 152 -19.13 8.47 -1.37
N GLN A 153 -19.48 8.53 -0.08
CA GLN A 153 -19.05 9.58 0.85
C GLN A 153 -17.54 9.50 1.10
N GLU A 154 -16.98 8.31 1.30
CA GLU A 154 -15.53 8.11 1.46
C GLU A 154 -14.71 8.53 0.23
N ARG A 155 -15.24 8.30 -0.99
CA ARG A 155 -14.63 8.79 -2.24
C ARG A 155 -14.62 10.32 -2.35
N PHE A 156 -15.56 11.00 -1.68
CA PHE A 156 -15.60 12.46 -1.61
C PHE A 156 -14.61 12.99 -0.55
N SER A 157 -14.51 12.35 0.62
CA SER A 157 -13.60 12.75 1.69
C SER A 157 -12.12 12.52 1.34
N ASN A 158 -11.78 11.40 0.68
CA ASN A 158 -10.41 11.08 0.25
C ASN A 158 -9.82 12.02 -0.82
N ARG A 159 -10.60 12.94 -1.38
CA ARG A 159 -10.08 14.00 -2.27
C ARG A 159 -9.48 15.18 -1.50
N ASN A 160 -9.81 15.36 -0.22
CA ASN A 160 -9.45 16.56 0.55
C ASN A 160 -8.34 16.34 1.58
N THR A 161 -8.00 15.10 1.95
CA THR A 161 -6.92 14.79 2.92
C THR A 161 -5.78 14.03 2.26
N ALA A 162 -4.97 14.75 1.47
CA ALA A 162 -3.77 14.22 0.81
C ALA A 162 -2.47 14.48 1.59
N ASN A 163 -2.50 14.42 2.93
CA ASN A 163 -1.30 14.47 3.78
C ASN A 163 -1.01 13.09 4.37
N LYS A 164 0.08 12.46 3.91
CA LYS A 164 0.57 11.14 4.34
C LYS A 164 1.84 11.32 5.17
N ASP A 165 1.67 11.63 6.45
CA ASP A 165 2.59 11.18 7.49
C ASP A 165 1.75 10.34 8.45
N SER A 166 1.83 9.03 8.29
CA SER A 166 0.95 8.07 8.97
C SER A 166 1.37 7.85 10.42
N HIS A 167 1.32 8.89 11.23
CA HIS A 167 1.19 8.70 12.66
C HIS A 167 -0.18 8.06 12.91
N LEU A 168 -0.23 6.92 13.60
CA LEU A 168 -1.51 6.41 14.08
C LEU A 168 -2.02 7.40 15.14
N ILE A 169 -3.17 8.02 14.85
CA ILE A 169 -3.88 8.89 15.77
C ILE A 169 -5.10 8.13 16.26
N LEU A 170 -5.19 7.91 17.56
CA LEU A 170 -6.41 7.44 18.23
C LEU A 170 -7.05 8.62 18.94
N GLU A 171 -8.33 8.83 18.75
CA GLU A 171 -9.06 9.98 19.28
C GLU A 171 -10.38 9.50 19.90
N SER A 172 -10.76 10.10 21.05
CA SER A 172 -12.03 9.81 21.71
C SER A 172 -13.19 10.56 21.08
N ASN A 173 -14.42 10.08 21.31
CA ASN A 173 -15.63 10.70 20.76
C ASN A 173 -15.83 12.17 21.22
N ASP A 174 -15.33 12.54 22.41
CA ASP A 174 -15.34 13.91 22.91
C ASP A 174 -14.15 14.75 22.44
N LYS A 175 -13.25 14.17 21.63
CA LYS A 175 -12.04 14.77 21.05
C LYS A 175 -11.07 15.40 22.06
N ASN A 176 -11.25 15.12 23.35
CA ASN A 176 -10.40 15.66 24.42
C ASN A 176 -9.21 14.75 24.72
N ASN A 177 -9.25 13.50 24.25
CA ASN A 177 -8.18 12.53 24.44
C ASN A 177 -7.66 12.07 23.08
N VAL A 178 -6.37 12.30 22.83
CA VAL A 178 -5.70 11.93 21.59
C VAL A 178 -4.40 11.19 21.91
N ILE A 179 -4.15 10.09 21.20
CA ILE A 179 -2.90 9.33 21.28
C ILE A 179 -2.28 9.33 19.89
N ILE A 180 -1.05 9.81 19.78
CA ILE A 180 -0.27 9.88 18.54
C ILE A 180 0.96 9.01 18.70
N PHE A 181 1.06 7.92 17.93
CA PHE A 181 2.26 7.08 17.95
C PHE A 181 3.37 7.68 17.08
N LEU A 182 4.58 7.77 17.64
CA LEU A 182 5.74 8.38 16.99
C LEU A 182 6.54 7.40 16.12
N ASP A 183 6.30 6.09 16.26
CA ASP A 183 6.88 5.05 15.41
C ASP A 183 5.82 4.08 14.85
N SER A 184 5.29 3.19 15.68
CA SER A 184 4.33 2.13 15.36
C SER A 184 3.25 2.10 16.43
N ALA A 185 2.05 1.65 16.07
CA ALA A 185 0.90 1.54 16.98
C ALA A 185 1.13 0.65 18.23
N ASN A 186 2.25 -0.08 18.27
CA ASN A 186 2.54 -1.12 19.25
C ASN A 186 3.54 -0.68 20.34
N SER A 187 4.17 0.49 20.20
CA SER A 187 5.17 0.98 21.16
C SER A 187 4.54 1.97 22.15
N LEU A 188 4.12 1.47 23.33
CA LEU A 188 3.65 2.32 24.43
C LEU A 188 4.77 3.16 25.08
N SER A 189 6.00 3.05 24.58
CA SER A 189 7.19 3.81 25.01
C SER A 189 7.62 4.90 24.03
N ASN A 190 6.91 5.10 22.91
CA ASN A 190 7.24 6.12 21.92
C ASN A 190 5.98 6.75 21.30
N LEU A 191 5.28 7.56 22.09
CA LEU A 191 4.00 8.16 21.73
C LEU A 191 3.79 9.49 22.42
N ILE A 192 2.81 10.23 21.93
CA ILE A 192 2.28 11.46 22.52
C ILE A 192 0.86 11.18 22.98
N HIS A 193 0.58 11.47 24.24
CA HIS A 193 -0.75 11.37 24.82
C HIS A 193 -1.22 12.76 25.22
N ILE A 194 -2.32 13.19 24.62
CA ILE A 194 -2.96 14.48 24.85
C ILE A 194 -4.25 14.18 25.62
N HIS A 195 -4.40 14.75 26.81
CA HIS A 195 -5.58 14.59 27.65
C HIS A 195 -5.72 15.77 28.60
N ASN A 196 -6.94 16.24 28.85
CA ASN A 196 -7.23 17.26 29.88
C ASN A 196 -6.27 18.47 29.85
N ASP A 197 -5.98 19.00 28.66
CA ASP A 197 -5.08 20.14 28.43
C ASP A 197 -3.60 19.88 28.77
N LYS A 198 -3.22 18.59 28.90
CA LYS A 198 -1.85 18.11 29.10
C LYS A 198 -1.35 17.31 27.90
N ILE A 199 -0.03 17.31 27.72
CA ILE A 199 0.69 16.57 26.69
C ILE A 199 1.79 15.76 27.37
N ASP A 200 1.64 14.45 27.40
CA ASP A 200 2.64 13.50 27.90
C ASP A 200 3.33 12.84 26.71
N ILE A 201 4.64 13.07 26.56
CA ILE A 201 5.48 12.51 25.51
C ILE A 201 6.35 11.41 26.11
N PHE A 202 6.09 10.16 25.73
CA PHE A 202 6.90 9.01 26.13
C PHE A 202 7.94 8.75 25.04
N THR A 203 9.22 8.64 25.43
CA THR A 203 10.34 8.32 24.54
C THR A 203 11.19 7.19 25.09
N LYS A 204 11.95 6.54 24.22
CA LYS A 204 12.84 5.42 24.54
C LYS A 204 14.25 5.69 23.99
N ASP A 205 15.16 4.77 24.24
CA ASP A 205 16.51 4.86 23.67
C ASP A 205 16.47 5.01 22.14
N THR A 206 17.33 5.88 21.62
CA THR A 206 17.47 6.26 20.21
C THR A 206 16.26 6.96 19.59
N SER A 207 15.24 7.32 20.39
CA SER A 207 14.12 8.15 19.91
C SER A 207 14.65 9.44 19.28
N THR A 208 14.06 9.84 18.16
CA THR A 208 14.33 11.11 17.50
C THR A 208 13.01 11.85 17.31
N ILE A 209 12.91 13.07 17.81
CA ILE A 209 11.73 13.92 17.68
C ILE A 209 12.12 15.16 16.87
N ASP A 210 11.40 15.40 15.78
CA ASP A 210 11.46 16.67 15.06
C ASP A 210 10.34 17.59 15.58
N ILE A 211 10.74 18.65 16.28
CA ILE A 211 9.81 19.58 16.92
C ILE A 211 8.99 20.33 15.87
N GLN A 212 9.59 20.79 14.76
CA GLN A 212 8.85 21.48 13.71
C GLN A 212 7.80 20.59 13.04
N ARG A 213 8.12 19.30 12.89
CA ARG A 213 7.16 18.31 12.39
C ARG A 213 5.99 18.15 13.37
N LEU A 214 6.29 18.05 14.66
CA LEU A 214 5.27 17.94 15.71
C LEU A 214 4.35 19.16 15.75
N GLU A 215 4.91 20.36 15.67
CA GLU A 215 4.13 21.60 15.57
C GLU A 215 3.21 21.62 14.34
N SER A 216 3.68 21.11 13.20
CA SER A 216 2.86 21.00 11.98
C SER A 216 1.69 20.03 12.16
N LEU A 217 1.92 18.88 12.80
CA LEU A 217 0.88 17.90 13.10
C LEU A 217 -0.22 18.47 14.00
N ILE A 218 0.16 19.24 15.02
CA ILE A 218 -0.78 19.92 15.91
C ILE A 218 -1.61 20.94 15.13
N LYS A 219 -0.99 21.74 14.25
CA LYS A 219 -1.70 22.69 13.37
C LYS A 219 -2.68 22.00 12.43
N GLU A 220 -2.27 20.89 11.80
CA GLU A 220 -3.14 20.09 10.93
C GLU A 220 -4.33 19.49 11.69
N TYR A 221 -4.13 19.09 12.95
CA TYR A 221 -5.21 18.62 13.81
C TYR A 221 -6.21 19.73 14.16
N GLN A 222 -5.73 20.91 14.57
CA GLN A 222 -6.57 22.08 14.84
C GLN A 222 -7.44 22.47 13.63
N GLN A 223 -6.84 22.48 12.44
CA GLN A 223 -7.55 22.84 11.21
C GLN A 223 -8.72 21.87 10.93
N ARG A 224 -8.49 20.55 11.06
CA ARG A 224 -9.54 19.53 10.90
C ARG A 224 -10.68 19.70 11.89
N TYR A 225 -10.36 20.05 13.14
CA TYR A 225 -11.35 20.30 14.17
C TYR A 225 -12.28 21.47 13.78
N THR A 226 -11.72 22.59 13.32
CA THR A 226 -12.50 23.77 12.86
C THR A 226 -13.37 23.47 11.63
N GLU A 227 -12.88 22.68 10.68
CA GLU A 227 -13.63 22.33 9.46
C GLU A 227 -14.82 21.39 9.74
N SER A 228 -14.67 20.45 10.69
CA SER A 228 -15.73 19.50 11.06
C SER A 228 -16.94 20.14 11.76
N ASN A 229 -16.74 21.18 12.57
CA ASN A 229 -17.82 21.89 13.27
C ASN A 229 -18.67 22.80 12.36
N ASN A 230 -18.20 23.13 11.16
CA ASN A 230 -18.92 24.00 10.22
C ASN A 230 -19.92 23.26 9.31
N GLN A 231 -19.96 21.92 9.33
CA GLN A 231 -20.86 21.11 8.50
C GLN A 231 -22.11 20.61 9.22
N GLU A 232 -22.15 20.64 10.57
CA GLU A 232 -23.36 20.33 11.35
C GLU A 232 -24.12 21.62 11.71
N SER A 233 -25.38 21.69 11.29
CA SER A 233 -26.23 22.89 11.40
C SER A 233 -26.62 23.27 12.83
N HIS A 234 -26.51 24.57 13.13
CA HIS A 234 -27.37 25.33 14.06
C HIS A 234 -27.49 24.86 15.53
N ILE A 235 -26.37 24.61 16.21
CA ILE A 235 -26.29 24.77 17.66
C ILE A 235 -24.97 25.49 17.96
N ASP A 236 -25.04 26.66 18.61
CA ASP A 236 -23.88 27.36 19.16
C ASP A 236 -23.22 26.47 20.21
N PHE A 237 -22.21 25.70 19.81
CA PHE A 237 -21.24 25.10 20.72
C PHE A 237 -19.84 25.51 20.27
N HIS A 238 -19.41 26.69 20.72
CA HIS A 238 -18.01 27.08 20.67
C HIS A 238 -17.21 26.18 21.64
N GLN A 239 -16.92 24.95 21.25
CA GLN A 239 -15.75 24.26 21.77
C GLN A 239 -14.60 24.60 20.84
N GLU A 240 -13.68 25.45 21.31
CA GLU A 240 -12.36 25.58 20.69
C GLU A 240 -11.55 24.34 21.06
N SER A 241 -10.75 23.81 20.13
CA SER A 241 -9.74 22.81 20.48
C SER A 241 -8.82 23.44 21.53
N LYS A 242 -8.78 22.90 22.74
CA LYS A 242 -7.98 23.47 23.82
C LYS A 242 -6.46 23.30 23.63
N LEU A 243 -6.06 22.46 22.68
CA LEU A 243 -4.67 22.24 22.30
C LEU A 243 -4.17 23.42 21.45
N THR A 244 -3.23 24.21 21.96
CA THR A 244 -2.56 25.30 21.22
C THR A 244 -1.10 24.96 20.95
N LEU A 245 -0.49 25.60 19.95
CA LEU A 245 0.97 25.51 19.75
C LEU A 245 1.73 25.94 21.03
N ASP A 246 1.21 26.94 21.73
CA ASP A 246 1.73 27.40 23.02
C ASP A 246 1.69 26.29 24.09
N SER A 247 0.73 25.37 24.01
CA SER A 247 0.62 24.24 24.94
C SER A 247 1.84 23.32 24.86
N LEU A 248 2.41 23.14 23.66
CA LEU A 248 3.56 22.27 23.39
C LEU A 248 4.84 22.71 24.13
N ASN A 249 5.02 24.02 24.31
CA ASN A 249 6.19 24.59 24.98
C ASN A 249 5.88 25.11 26.39
N SER A 250 4.70 24.78 26.93
CA SER A 250 4.24 25.19 28.26
C SER A 250 4.47 24.13 29.34
N SER A 251 4.20 24.49 30.60
CA SER A 251 4.20 23.55 31.74
C SER A 251 3.22 22.38 31.61
N ASN A 252 2.29 22.44 30.65
CA ASN A 252 1.35 21.36 30.36
C ASN A 252 1.97 20.24 29.52
N THR A 253 3.17 20.46 28.95
CA THR A 253 3.92 19.44 28.22
C THR A 253 4.98 18.81 29.10
N GLN A 254 5.00 17.49 29.12
CA GLN A 254 5.97 16.66 29.82
C GLN A 254 6.59 15.69 28.82
N ILE A 255 7.91 15.59 28.82
CA ILE A 255 8.63 14.61 28.02
C ILE A 255 9.47 13.72 28.93
N PHE A 256 9.32 12.41 28.72
CA PHE A 256 10.01 11.38 29.48
C PHE A 256 10.96 10.62 28.57
N LEU A 257 12.24 10.53 28.95
CA LEU A 257 13.15 9.50 28.44
C LEU A 257 13.06 8.31 29.38
N TYR A 258 12.43 7.23 28.92
CA TYR A 258 11.94 6.16 29.78
C TYR A 258 10.99 6.70 30.86
N SER A 259 11.39 6.68 32.13
CA SER A 259 10.63 7.26 33.26
C SER A 259 11.17 8.59 33.76
N GLN A 260 12.29 9.05 33.22
CA GLN A 260 12.94 10.27 33.66
C GLN A 260 12.29 11.47 32.97
N LEU A 261 11.64 12.32 33.76
CA LEU A 261 11.10 13.60 33.29
C LEU A 261 12.26 14.52 32.90
N LEU A 262 12.18 15.11 31.71
CA LEU A 262 13.17 16.05 31.21
C LEU A 262 12.68 17.48 31.43
N GLN A 263 13.41 18.25 32.22
CA GLN A 263 13.09 19.66 32.53
C GLN A 263 14.17 20.62 32.04
N GLY A 264 15.31 20.10 31.58
CA GLY A 264 16.51 20.86 31.28
C GLY A 264 17.40 21.06 32.51
N SER A 265 18.47 21.83 32.36
CA SER A 265 19.47 22.06 33.40
C SER A 265 20.30 23.31 33.13
N SER A 266 21.18 23.66 34.05
CA SER A 266 22.14 24.76 33.88
C SER A 266 23.35 24.33 33.07
N GLU A 267 23.90 25.26 32.28
CA GLU A 267 25.12 25.02 31.50
C GLU A 267 26.32 24.78 32.41
N SER A 268 27.14 23.80 32.05
CA SER A 268 28.37 23.49 32.76
C SER A 268 29.37 24.65 32.64
N PRO A 269 29.93 25.13 33.77
CA PRO A 269 30.97 26.16 33.75
C PRO A 269 32.26 25.74 33.02
N SER A 270 32.53 24.43 32.92
CA SER A 270 33.75 23.88 32.33
C SER A 270 33.58 23.36 30.91
N ASN A 271 32.35 23.06 30.49
CA ASN A 271 32.03 22.48 29.18
C ASN A 271 30.88 23.27 28.53
N PRO A 272 31.17 24.31 27.72
CA PRO A 272 30.15 25.04 26.98
C PRO A 272 29.24 24.10 26.18
N LEU A 273 27.96 24.44 26.07
CA LEU A 273 26.90 23.71 25.38
C LEU A 273 26.51 22.36 26.00
N PHE A 274 27.13 21.96 27.12
CA PHE A 274 26.68 20.83 27.92
C PHE A 274 25.94 21.33 29.17
N PHE A 275 24.79 20.73 29.46
CA PHE A 275 23.93 21.08 30.58
C PHE A 275 23.63 19.84 31.40
N GLY A 276 23.66 19.95 32.72
CA GLY A 276 23.42 18.80 33.59
C GLY A 276 23.87 19.06 35.00
N GLU A 277 23.42 18.21 35.92
CA GLU A 277 23.82 18.32 37.31
C GLU A 277 25.25 17.80 37.51
N LEU A 278 26.05 18.58 38.23
CA LEU A 278 27.42 18.25 38.55
C LEU A 278 27.51 17.73 39.99
N ASP A 279 28.37 16.75 40.20
CA ASP A 279 28.72 16.28 41.53
C ASP A 279 29.66 17.27 42.24
N SER A 280 30.04 16.97 43.48
CA SER A 280 30.95 17.80 44.27
C SER A 280 32.35 18.01 43.65
N LYS A 281 32.71 17.24 42.62
CA LYS A 281 33.99 17.32 41.90
C LYS A 281 33.86 18.05 40.56
N GLY A 282 32.65 18.46 40.18
CA GLY A 282 32.40 19.12 38.89
C GLY A 282 32.24 18.15 37.72
N GLU A 283 31.99 16.86 37.98
CA GLU A 283 31.71 15.85 36.95
C GLU A 283 30.19 15.64 36.80
N PHE A 284 29.72 15.31 35.60
CA PHE A 284 28.29 15.07 35.37
C PHE A 284 27.79 13.83 36.12
N ILE A 285 26.62 13.94 36.72
CA ILE A 285 25.94 12.81 37.35
C ILE A 285 25.24 11.99 36.27
N GLU A 286 25.88 10.92 35.80
CA GLU A 286 25.37 10.07 34.69
C GLU A 286 23.99 9.42 34.94
N SER A 287 23.55 9.31 36.20
CA SER A 287 22.22 8.85 36.56
C SER A 287 21.12 9.90 36.36
N LYS A 288 21.49 11.12 35.98
CA LYS A 288 20.58 12.23 35.67
C LYS A 288 20.76 12.65 34.20
N PRO A 289 19.77 13.32 33.59
CA PRO A 289 19.86 13.78 32.22
C PRO A 289 21.04 14.75 32.02
N ILE A 290 21.83 14.48 30.98
CA ILE A 290 22.86 15.38 30.47
C ILE A 290 22.40 15.82 29.08
N TYR A 291 22.40 17.12 28.84
CA TYR A 291 21.95 17.72 27.60
C TYR A 291 23.14 18.29 26.84
N HIS A 292 23.24 18.02 25.55
CA HIS A 292 24.27 18.57 24.67
C HIS A 292 23.60 19.31 23.54
N LEU A 293 23.81 20.63 23.48
CA LEU A 293 23.25 21.50 22.47
C LEU A 293 24.24 21.64 21.30
N ILE A 294 23.80 21.30 20.11
CA ILE A 294 24.62 21.33 18.89
C ILE A 294 24.13 22.50 18.02
N GLY A 295 24.89 23.59 18.02
CA GLY A 295 24.53 24.87 17.39
C GLY A 295 25.01 25.09 15.95
N GLU A 296 25.97 24.29 15.46
CA GLU A 296 26.43 24.30 14.06
C GLU A 296 26.74 22.86 13.63
N VAL A 297 26.22 22.44 12.47
CA VAL A 297 26.61 21.16 11.87
C VAL A 297 28.00 21.34 11.26
N ASP A 298 29.04 21.28 12.08
CA ASP A 298 30.35 20.88 11.56
C ASP A 298 30.18 19.45 11.03
N SER A 299 30.25 19.32 9.71
CA SER A 299 29.95 18.12 8.94
C SER A 299 30.89 16.93 9.21
N SER A 300 31.71 17.01 10.27
CA SER A 300 32.69 16.02 10.69
C SER A 300 32.32 15.27 11.99
N SER A 301 31.33 15.69 12.77
CA SER A 301 31.06 15.10 14.11
C SER A 301 29.85 14.14 14.20
N ILE A 302 29.05 14.01 13.14
CA ILE A 302 27.96 13.01 13.06
C ILE A 302 28.41 11.84 12.19
N GLU A 303 29.31 10.99 12.67
CA GLU A 303 29.68 9.73 12.01
C GLU A 303 29.00 8.49 12.60
N SER A 304 28.06 8.64 13.52
CA SER A 304 27.30 7.52 14.04
C SER A 304 25.85 7.93 14.27
N THR A 305 24.94 7.16 13.68
CA THR A 305 23.47 7.17 13.85
C THR A 305 22.68 8.30 13.15
N SER A 306 22.75 8.36 11.82
CA SER A 306 21.56 8.46 10.94
C SER A 306 21.99 8.31 9.48
N ASN A 307 21.36 7.39 8.74
CA ASN A 307 21.67 7.11 7.33
C ASN A 307 21.06 8.14 6.35
N ASN A 308 21.04 9.43 6.72
CA ASN A 308 20.65 10.50 5.80
C ASN A 308 21.82 11.50 5.65
N ARG A 309 22.85 11.09 4.91
CA ARG A 309 23.90 11.99 4.38
C ARG A 309 23.73 12.09 2.86
N ASP A 310 23.03 13.12 2.42
CA ASP A 310 23.14 13.66 1.04
C ASP A 310 23.14 15.20 1.10
N SER A 311 23.99 15.78 1.95
CA SER A 311 24.21 17.23 1.99
C SER A 311 25.66 17.53 2.38
N ILE A 312 26.57 17.34 1.44
CA ILE A 312 27.88 18.02 1.48
C ILE A 312 27.80 19.13 0.44
N ASN A 313 27.88 20.38 0.92
CA ASN A 313 27.92 21.66 0.20
C ASN A 313 26.58 22.39 -0.02
N THR A 314 26.00 22.93 1.06
CA THR A 314 25.34 24.25 1.07
C THR A 314 25.19 24.73 2.51
N GLU A 315 25.56 25.99 2.78
CA GLU A 315 25.38 26.65 4.08
C GLU A 315 23.90 26.53 4.53
N SER A 316 23.65 25.78 5.61
CA SER A 316 22.30 25.56 6.14
C SER A 316 21.82 26.80 6.90
N ASN A 317 20.82 27.51 6.36
CA ASN A 317 20.16 28.65 7.01
C ASN A 317 19.17 28.26 8.14
N ASN A 318 19.33 27.10 8.79
CA ASN A 318 18.50 26.73 9.95
C ASN A 318 19.22 27.19 11.22
N SER A 319 18.66 28.18 11.92
CA SER A 319 19.22 28.69 13.18
C SER A 319 18.86 27.83 14.39
N LEU A 320 17.97 26.85 14.24
CA LEU A 320 17.57 25.96 15.33
C LEU A 320 18.59 24.86 15.56
N SER A 321 18.72 24.45 16.82
CA SER A 321 19.75 23.51 17.26
C SER A 321 19.25 22.07 17.27
N THR A 322 20.19 21.12 17.33
CA THR A 322 19.89 19.75 17.76
C THR A 322 20.23 19.62 19.24
N LEU A 323 19.29 19.11 20.04
CA LEU A 323 19.52 18.80 21.45
C LEU A 323 19.63 17.29 21.62
N GLN A 324 20.81 16.81 21.99
CA GLN A 324 21.01 15.42 22.40
C GLN A 324 20.86 15.31 23.91
N VAL A 325 20.09 14.33 24.38
CA VAL A 325 19.91 14.04 25.80
C VAL A 325 20.47 12.66 26.10
N PHE A 326 21.40 12.59 27.04
CA PHE A 326 22.03 11.38 27.51
C PHE A 326 21.51 11.03 28.90
N LEU A 327 21.16 9.76 29.10
CA LEU A 327 20.78 9.19 30.41
C LEU A 327 21.41 7.80 30.54
N GLY A 328 22.53 7.72 31.27
CA GLY A 328 23.40 6.55 31.23
C GLY A 328 23.85 6.25 29.79
N SER A 329 23.58 5.04 29.30
CA SER A 329 23.88 4.63 27.92
C SER A 329 22.81 5.00 26.90
N ASN A 330 21.70 5.62 27.31
CA ASN A 330 20.56 5.89 26.45
C ASN A 330 20.64 7.30 25.87
N THR A 331 20.16 7.45 24.63
CA THR A 331 20.19 8.74 23.92
C THR A 331 18.81 9.11 23.36
N LEU A 332 18.41 10.37 23.51
CA LEU A 332 17.27 10.99 22.84
C LEU A 332 17.79 12.15 21.98
N THR A 333 17.32 12.25 20.73
CA THR A 333 17.67 13.35 19.83
C THR A 333 16.44 14.21 19.56
N LEU A 334 16.51 15.50 19.90
CA LEU A 334 15.50 16.50 19.57
C LEU A 334 16.04 17.39 18.45
N LEU A 335 15.47 17.26 17.27
CA LEU A 335 15.79 18.10 16.12
C LEU A 335 14.95 19.38 16.17
N ASN A 336 15.52 20.46 15.66
CA ASN A 336 14.87 21.78 15.59
C ASN A 336 14.47 22.31 16.97
N TYR A 337 15.31 22.10 17.97
CA TYR A 337 15.14 22.63 19.31
C TYR A 337 15.44 24.13 19.34
N SER A 338 14.53 24.93 19.91
CA SER A 338 14.73 26.36 20.13
C SER A 338 15.10 26.65 21.59
N LEU A 339 16.23 27.34 21.77
CA LEU A 339 16.59 27.89 23.08
C LEU A 339 15.62 28.99 23.52
N LEU A 340 15.13 29.81 22.57
CA LEU A 340 14.22 30.91 22.88
C LEU A 340 12.85 30.43 23.37
N ASP A 341 12.31 29.38 22.75
CA ASP A 341 10.98 28.87 23.09
C ASP A 341 11.03 27.77 24.15
N SER A 342 12.23 27.31 24.55
CA SER A 342 12.42 26.19 25.48
C SER A 342 11.59 24.99 25.04
N SER A 343 11.82 24.53 23.81
CA SER A 343 10.94 23.59 23.12
C SER A 343 10.62 22.35 23.98
N LEU A 344 9.36 21.90 23.94
CA LEU A 344 8.84 20.79 24.76
C LEU A 344 8.97 21.03 26.28
N ASN A 345 9.08 22.31 26.70
CA ASN A 345 9.26 22.72 28.09
C ASN A 345 10.56 22.19 28.74
N ILE A 346 11.59 21.93 27.93
CA ILE A 346 12.95 21.70 28.40
C ILE A 346 13.65 23.05 28.49
N LYS A 347 14.15 23.44 29.65
CA LYS A 347 14.74 24.76 29.89
C LYS A 347 16.23 24.67 30.13
N LEU A 348 17.02 25.23 29.23
CA LEU A 348 18.48 25.24 29.31
C LEU A 348 18.98 26.62 29.75
N GLU A 349 19.60 26.71 30.93
CA GLU A 349 20.13 27.97 31.42
C GLU A 349 21.50 28.24 30.78
N CYS A 350 21.51 29.16 29.81
CA CYS A 350 22.65 29.51 28.97
C CYS A 350 23.56 30.54 29.67
N ASN A 351 24.80 30.18 29.95
CA ASN A 351 25.78 30.99 30.67
C ASN A 351 27.06 31.28 29.85
N SER A 352 27.36 30.50 28.81
CA SER A 352 28.52 30.66 27.94
C SER A 352 28.31 31.66 26.80
N SER A 353 29.40 32.13 26.21
CA SER A 353 29.35 32.95 24.99
C SER A 353 28.77 32.20 23.79
N GLU A 354 28.99 30.88 23.74
CA GLU A 354 28.58 29.98 22.68
C GLU A 354 27.06 29.80 22.67
N SER A 355 26.47 29.53 23.85
CA SER A 355 25.02 29.39 23.99
C SER A 355 24.29 30.72 23.75
N GLN A 356 24.87 31.84 24.20
CA GLN A 356 24.35 33.19 23.93
C GLN A 356 24.37 33.53 22.42
N ALA A 357 25.44 33.16 21.71
CA ALA A 357 25.52 33.36 20.26
C ALA A 357 24.44 32.57 19.49
N ILE A 358 24.09 31.37 19.95
CA ILE A 358 22.99 30.58 19.37
C ILE A 358 21.64 31.29 19.60
N GLN A 359 21.39 31.79 20.82
CA GLN A 359 20.17 32.56 21.12
C GLN A 359 20.04 33.82 20.26
N GLU A 360 21.13 34.54 20.02
CA GLU A 360 21.14 35.73 19.15
C GLU A 360 20.87 35.37 17.68
N LYS A 361 21.41 34.26 17.18
CA LYS A 361 21.13 33.74 15.84
C LYS A 361 19.66 33.35 15.67
N GLU A 362 19.09 32.62 16.63
CA GLU A 362 17.65 32.27 16.62
C GLU A 362 16.77 33.53 16.60
N LYS A 363 17.12 34.54 17.41
CA LYS A 363 16.37 35.80 17.47
C LYS A 363 16.43 36.56 16.15
N ALA A 364 17.63 36.68 15.56
CA ALA A 364 17.81 37.33 14.27
C ALA A 364 17.06 36.62 13.13
N GLN A 365 16.94 35.28 13.18
CA GLN A 365 16.16 34.52 12.20
C GLN A 365 14.66 34.73 12.38
N ARG A 366 14.15 34.73 13.63
CA ARG A 366 12.74 35.00 13.94
C ARG A 366 12.31 36.38 13.44
N ASP A 367 13.17 37.37 13.63
CA ASP A 367 12.94 38.74 13.15
C ASP A 367 12.90 38.79 11.60
N LYS A 368 13.74 38.00 10.90
CA LYS A 368 13.71 37.86 9.43
C LYS A 368 12.45 37.15 8.91
N ASP A 369 12.01 36.09 9.56
CA ASP A 369 10.86 35.27 9.14
C ASP A 369 9.51 36.01 9.39
N SER A 370 9.48 36.99 10.30
CA SER A 370 8.32 37.84 10.56
C SER A 370 8.07 38.93 9.49
N SER A 371 8.97 39.07 8.49
CA SER A 371 8.84 40.01 7.38
C SER A 371 7.86 39.52 6.31
N PRO A 372 6.98 40.37 5.75
CA PRO A 372 5.94 39.98 4.79
C PRO A 372 6.45 39.43 3.44
N LEU A 373 7.77 39.31 3.23
CA LEU A 373 8.42 38.81 2.02
C LEU A 373 8.88 37.32 2.11
N ALA A 374 8.80 36.67 3.28
CA ALA A 374 9.48 35.38 3.52
C ALA A 374 8.61 34.11 3.34
N GLN A 375 7.45 34.18 2.66
CA GLN A 375 6.53 33.03 2.56
C GLN A 375 6.81 32.00 1.46
N ASN A 376 7.96 32.03 0.77
CA ASN A 376 8.17 31.16 -0.40
C ASN A 376 9.43 30.27 -0.41
N ASP A 377 10.26 30.22 0.64
CA ASP A 377 11.61 29.60 0.49
C ASP A 377 12.12 28.79 1.70
N LYS A 378 11.35 27.81 2.18
CA LYS A 378 11.87 26.75 3.07
C LYS A 378 11.43 25.36 2.61
N SER A 379 12.33 24.65 1.91
CA SER A 379 12.30 23.20 1.71
C SER A 379 13.73 22.67 1.67
N GLN A 380 13.98 21.54 2.34
CA GLN A 380 15.17 20.69 2.15
C GLN A 380 15.47 20.55 0.64
N SER A 381 16.74 20.53 0.22
CA SER A 381 17.11 20.53 -1.20
C SER A 381 16.71 19.21 -1.89
N THR A 382 15.44 19.16 -2.27
CA THR A 382 14.83 18.17 -3.14
C THR A 382 14.82 18.73 -4.55
N ALA A 383 15.33 17.99 -5.52
CA ALA A 383 15.15 18.37 -6.92
C ALA A 383 13.73 17.97 -7.34
N LEU A 384 13.01 18.89 -7.97
CA LEU A 384 11.74 18.63 -8.63
C LEU A 384 12.02 17.99 -10.00
N LEU A 385 12.09 16.66 -10.04
CA LEU A 385 12.47 15.88 -11.22
C LEU A 385 11.26 15.26 -11.93
N HIS A 386 11.43 14.94 -13.22
CA HIS A 386 10.39 14.30 -14.01
C HIS A 386 10.37 12.78 -13.78
N PRO A 387 9.20 12.19 -13.45
CA PRO A 387 9.05 10.74 -13.39
C PRO A 387 9.06 10.13 -14.80
N ILE A 388 9.37 8.84 -14.87
CA ILE A 388 9.30 8.05 -16.12
C ILE A 388 7.84 7.78 -16.49
N LEU A 389 7.51 8.00 -17.76
CA LEU A 389 6.25 7.66 -18.39
C LEU A 389 6.40 6.45 -19.31
N GLU A 390 5.29 5.80 -19.67
CA GLU A 390 5.27 4.61 -20.53
C GLU A 390 5.80 4.86 -21.95
N ASP A 391 5.87 6.12 -22.40
CA ASP A 391 6.43 6.53 -23.69
C ASP A 391 7.88 7.03 -23.62
N ASP A 392 8.51 7.02 -22.45
CA ASP A 392 9.92 7.35 -22.30
C ASP A 392 10.80 6.24 -22.86
N GLU A 393 12.02 6.60 -23.26
CA GLU A 393 12.97 5.65 -23.83
C GLU A 393 14.10 5.37 -22.83
N ILE A 394 14.16 4.15 -22.31
CA ILE A 394 15.27 3.66 -21.50
C ILE A 394 16.07 2.62 -22.29
N LYS A 395 17.38 2.81 -22.35
CA LYS A 395 18.32 1.94 -23.08
C LYS A 395 19.44 1.44 -22.19
N CYS A 396 19.91 0.22 -22.46
CA CYS A 396 21.23 -0.20 -22.01
C CYS A 396 22.33 0.43 -22.90
N PRO A 397 23.61 0.44 -22.48
CA PRO A 397 24.71 0.99 -23.26
C PRO A 397 24.97 0.28 -24.60
N HIS A 398 24.33 -0.87 -24.82
CA HIS A 398 24.41 -1.69 -26.03
C HIS A 398 23.13 -1.58 -26.90
N ASN A 399 22.42 -0.46 -26.79
CA ASN A 399 21.20 -0.12 -27.55
C ASN A 399 19.98 -1.02 -27.35
N GLY A 400 20.02 -1.96 -26.41
CA GLY A 400 18.82 -2.69 -25.99
C GLY A 400 17.84 -1.76 -25.30
N VAL A 401 16.57 -1.81 -25.69
CA VAL A 401 15.49 -0.92 -25.21
C VAL A 401 14.64 -1.65 -24.16
N VAL A 402 14.45 -1.00 -23.01
CA VAL A 402 13.54 -1.50 -21.96
C VAL A 402 12.10 -1.36 -22.46
N GLN A 403 11.33 -2.43 -22.36
CA GLN A 403 9.90 -2.40 -22.63
C GLN A 403 9.16 -1.85 -21.41
N LEU A 404 8.78 -0.58 -21.46
CA LEU A 404 7.99 0.06 -20.41
C LEU A 404 6.54 -0.36 -20.56
N LYS A 405 5.94 -0.81 -19.45
CA LYS A 405 4.51 -1.10 -19.38
C LYS A 405 4.01 -0.77 -17.98
N SER A 406 3.11 0.19 -17.87
CA SER A 406 2.55 0.59 -16.59
C SER A 406 1.50 -0.43 -16.12
N ASN A 407 1.56 -0.85 -14.86
CA ASN A 407 0.50 -1.62 -14.20
C ASN A 407 0.00 -0.86 -12.98
N LYS A 408 0.86 -0.62 -11.98
CA LYS A 408 0.48 0.16 -10.81
C LYS A 408 0.36 1.65 -11.14
N GLY A 409 1.12 2.17 -12.11
CA GLY A 409 1.04 3.59 -12.50
C GLY A 409 -0.14 3.98 -13.40
N LYS A 410 -0.99 3.04 -13.85
CA LYS A 410 -2.04 3.27 -14.87
C LYS A 410 -3.03 4.39 -14.55
N SER A 411 -3.33 4.62 -13.27
CA SER A 411 -4.27 5.66 -12.84
C SER A 411 -3.66 7.06 -12.79
N ILE A 412 -2.34 7.18 -12.94
CA ILE A 412 -1.59 8.42 -12.85
C ILE A 412 -0.97 8.67 -14.21
N THR A 413 -1.49 9.68 -14.92
CA THR A 413 -1.11 9.93 -16.32
C THR A 413 -0.73 11.39 -16.53
N ASP A 414 0.23 11.62 -17.43
CA ASP A 414 0.45 12.92 -18.07
C ASP A 414 -0.04 12.86 -19.50
N LYS A 415 -0.98 13.73 -19.89
CA LYS A 415 -1.56 13.75 -21.25
C LYS A 415 -2.05 12.36 -21.71
N ASN A 416 -2.64 11.59 -20.80
CA ASN A 416 -3.10 10.21 -20.96
C ASN A 416 -1.99 9.15 -21.13
N ILE A 417 -0.74 9.47 -20.81
CA ILE A 417 0.39 8.53 -20.79
C ILE A 417 0.68 8.12 -19.34
N PRO A 418 0.59 6.83 -18.98
CA PRO A 418 0.80 6.36 -17.61
C PRO A 418 2.21 6.51 -17.06
N PHE A 419 2.31 6.61 -15.74
CA PHE A 419 3.59 6.57 -15.01
C PHE A 419 4.17 5.15 -14.99
N ILE A 420 5.50 5.06 -14.93
CA ILE A 420 6.21 3.83 -14.60
C ILE A 420 6.69 3.91 -13.15
N LEU A 421 6.17 3.01 -12.32
CA LEU A 421 6.60 2.86 -10.93
C LEU A 421 7.69 1.78 -10.80
N GLU A 422 8.31 1.66 -9.63
CA GLU A 422 9.44 0.76 -9.39
C GLU A 422 9.08 -0.70 -9.71
N SER A 423 7.93 -1.18 -9.24
CA SER A 423 7.48 -2.54 -9.53
C SER A 423 7.14 -2.75 -11.00
N ASP A 424 6.74 -1.69 -11.72
CA ASP A 424 6.53 -1.73 -13.16
C ASP A 424 7.87 -1.89 -13.90
N LEU A 425 8.90 -1.14 -13.50
CA LEU A 425 10.22 -1.13 -14.14
C LEU A 425 11.11 -2.34 -13.79
N LEU A 426 11.08 -2.81 -12.54
CA LEU A 426 11.90 -3.94 -12.09
C LEU A 426 11.51 -5.21 -12.86
N ASN A 427 12.50 -5.97 -13.37
CA ASN A 427 12.30 -7.12 -14.26
C ASN A 427 11.71 -6.81 -15.64
N SER A 428 11.60 -5.55 -16.05
CA SER A 428 11.12 -5.23 -17.40
C SER A 428 12.07 -5.73 -18.49
N PRO A 429 11.55 -6.34 -19.58
CA PRO A 429 12.38 -6.90 -20.64
C PRO A 429 13.22 -5.85 -21.35
N ILE A 430 14.44 -6.21 -21.73
CA ILE A 430 15.32 -5.42 -22.60
C ILE A 430 15.41 -6.14 -23.94
N ILE A 431 14.97 -5.47 -25.01
CA ILE A 431 14.91 -6.04 -26.37
C ILE A 431 15.92 -5.35 -27.27
N GLY A 432 16.57 -6.11 -28.17
CA GLY A 432 17.47 -5.54 -29.17
C GLY A 432 18.88 -5.20 -28.65
N CYS A 433 19.27 -5.73 -27.49
CA CYS A 433 20.63 -5.56 -26.98
C CYS A 433 21.64 -6.30 -27.87
N THR A 434 22.70 -5.60 -28.32
CA THR A 434 23.74 -6.17 -29.19
C THR A 434 25.01 -6.60 -28.46
N ASN A 435 24.96 -6.66 -27.12
CA ASN A 435 26.13 -6.97 -26.30
C ASN A 435 26.71 -8.36 -26.64
N ASN A 436 28.03 -8.43 -26.76
CA ASN A 436 28.77 -9.65 -27.00
C ASN A 436 30.02 -9.70 -26.12
N ILE A 437 30.43 -10.92 -25.73
CA ILE A 437 31.67 -11.16 -25.00
C ILE A 437 32.45 -12.21 -25.79
N ALA A 438 33.63 -11.86 -26.29
CA ALA A 438 34.47 -12.73 -27.12
C ALA A 438 33.72 -13.40 -28.29
N GLY A 439 32.83 -12.66 -28.96
CA GLY A 439 32.03 -13.16 -30.08
C GLY A 439 30.80 -13.99 -29.69
N VAL A 440 30.58 -14.25 -28.40
CA VAL A 440 29.37 -14.93 -27.90
C VAL A 440 28.31 -13.88 -27.54
N PRO A 441 27.11 -13.92 -28.15
CA PRO A 441 26.02 -13.03 -27.78
C PRO A 441 25.71 -13.13 -26.28
N THR A 442 25.84 -12.01 -25.57
CA THR A 442 25.56 -11.90 -24.13
C THR A 442 24.64 -10.69 -23.86
N PRO A 443 23.45 -10.65 -24.48
CA PRO A 443 22.57 -9.50 -24.39
C PRO A 443 22.11 -9.24 -22.95
N CYS A 444 21.90 -7.97 -22.59
CA CYS A 444 21.06 -7.60 -21.46
C CYS A 444 19.62 -7.98 -21.80
N THR A 445 18.95 -8.68 -20.89
CA THR A 445 17.60 -9.23 -21.13
C THR A 445 16.54 -8.58 -20.27
N GLN A 446 16.91 -7.96 -19.14
CA GLN A 446 15.95 -7.30 -18.26
C GLN A 446 16.60 -6.28 -17.30
N VAL A 447 15.78 -5.40 -16.73
CA VAL A 447 16.13 -4.59 -15.56
C VAL A 447 16.24 -5.50 -14.33
N ALA A 448 17.34 -5.45 -13.59
CA ALA A 448 17.58 -6.36 -12.47
C ALA A 448 17.67 -5.67 -11.10
N LEU A 449 18.01 -4.38 -11.07
CA LEU A 449 18.19 -3.64 -9.83
C LEU A 449 17.77 -2.18 -10.02
N ILE A 450 17.05 -1.65 -9.04
CA ILE A 450 16.70 -0.24 -8.88
C ILE A 450 17.17 0.15 -7.47
N LEU A 451 18.07 1.13 -7.39
CA LEU A 451 18.57 1.65 -6.13
C LEU A 451 17.61 2.72 -5.59
N PRO A 452 17.52 2.90 -4.26
CA PRO A 452 16.72 3.97 -3.66
C PRO A 452 17.02 5.36 -4.21
N SER A 453 18.28 5.61 -4.62
CA SER A 453 18.70 6.87 -5.23
C SER A 453 18.07 7.17 -6.60
N ALA A 454 17.35 6.23 -7.23
CA ALA A 454 16.60 6.46 -8.47
C ALA A 454 15.10 6.75 -8.25
N ARG A 455 14.61 6.62 -7.02
CA ARG A 455 13.21 6.75 -6.65
C ARG A 455 12.87 8.20 -6.35
N GLY A 456 11.63 8.62 -6.63
CA GLY A 456 11.06 9.81 -6.03
C GLY A 456 10.86 9.59 -4.52
N LEU A 457 10.92 10.67 -3.74
CA LEU A 457 10.77 10.60 -2.27
C LEU A 457 9.33 10.26 -1.85
N LYS A 458 8.35 10.50 -2.73
CA LYS A 458 6.93 10.23 -2.49
C LYS A 458 6.47 8.98 -3.25
N LYS A 459 5.85 8.02 -2.54
CA LYS A 459 5.15 6.88 -3.17
C LYS A 459 3.87 7.35 -3.86
N HIS A 460 3.57 6.72 -4.99
CA HIS A 460 2.34 6.85 -5.77
C HIS A 460 1.74 5.46 -5.95
N ASN A 461 0.45 5.25 -5.66
CA ASN A 461 -0.19 3.92 -5.64
C ASN A 461 0.62 2.86 -4.85
N ASP A 462 1.11 3.28 -3.67
CA ASP A 462 1.91 2.47 -2.75
C ASP A 462 3.18 1.86 -3.38
N ASP A 463 3.77 2.57 -4.34
CA ASP A 463 5.01 2.21 -5.03
C ASP A 463 5.81 3.46 -5.43
N TYR A 464 7.09 3.34 -5.75
CA TYR A 464 7.94 4.52 -6.00
C TYR A 464 7.97 4.90 -7.49
N PRO A 465 7.71 6.17 -7.86
CA PRO A 465 7.99 6.63 -9.21
C PRO A 465 9.51 6.66 -9.44
N ILE A 466 9.96 6.29 -10.63
CA ILE A 466 11.39 6.34 -10.98
C ILE A 466 11.67 7.63 -11.75
N MET A 467 12.73 8.34 -11.37
CA MET A 467 13.04 9.67 -11.93
C MET A 467 13.95 9.52 -13.16
N GLN A 468 13.58 10.18 -14.26
CA GLN A 468 14.30 10.10 -15.54
C GLN A 468 15.80 10.42 -15.38
N ASP A 469 16.12 11.49 -14.67
CA ASP A 469 17.51 11.97 -14.49
C ASP A 469 18.35 11.06 -13.58
N LEU A 470 17.71 10.22 -12.77
CA LEU A 470 18.37 9.33 -11.81
C LEU A 470 18.51 7.88 -12.31
N VAL A 471 17.96 7.56 -13.50
CA VAL A 471 18.05 6.21 -14.08
C VAL A 471 19.51 5.75 -14.24
N SER A 472 20.37 6.65 -14.71
CA SER A 472 21.78 6.33 -14.97
C SER A 472 22.62 6.02 -13.74
N SER A 473 22.21 6.52 -12.57
CA SER A 473 22.92 6.33 -11.30
C SER A 473 22.34 5.22 -10.43
N GLY A 474 21.09 4.81 -10.69
CA GLY A 474 20.38 3.86 -9.83
C GLY A 474 19.67 2.70 -10.50
N VAL A 475 19.61 2.60 -11.84
CA VAL A 475 18.92 1.47 -12.51
C VAL A 475 19.91 0.64 -13.33
N MET A 476 19.92 -0.68 -13.09
CA MET A 476 20.90 -1.61 -13.68
C MET A 476 20.22 -2.80 -14.40
N SER A 477 20.85 -3.25 -15.48
CA SER A 477 20.49 -4.49 -16.19
C SER A 477 20.97 -5.76 -15.47
N ASP A 478 20.43 -6.91 -15.87
CA ASP A 478 20.83 -8.25 -15.41
C ASP A 478 22.31 -8.58 -15.65
N LYS A 479 22.94 -7.95 -16.66
CA LYS A 479 24.39 -8.06 -16.92
C LYS A 479 25.24 -7.04 -16.17
N GLY A 480 24.63 -6.19 -15.34
CA GLY A 480 25.29 -5.23 -14.47
C GLY A 480 25.73 -3.93 -15.15
N PHE A 481 25.05 -3.54 -16.23
CA PHE A 481 25.27 -2.25 -16.88
C PHE A 481 24.19 -1.25 -16.46
N PRO A 482 24.56 0.02 -16.16
CA PRO A 482 23.59 1.08 -15.87
C PRO A 482 22.75 1.37 -17.10
N LEU A 483 21.47 1.62 -16.89
CA LEU A 483 20.53 2.01 -17.94
C LEU A 483 20.50 3.52 -18.09
N ILE A 484 20.12 4.00 -19.26
CA ILE A 484 20.11 5.43 -19.59
C ILE A 484 18.69 5.77 -20.05
N CYS A 485 18.06 6.72 -19.38
CA CYS A 485 16.81 7.33 -19.85
C CYS A 485 17.13 8.50 -20.75
N THR A 486 16.41 8.65 -21.86
CA THR A 486 16.40 9.89 -22.64
C THR A 486 15.40 10.85 -21.98
N PRO A 487 15.84 11.95 -21.34
CA PRO A 487 14.93 12.80 -20.58
C PRO A 487 13.93 13.50 -21.50
N LYS A 488 12.67 13.55 -21.07
CA LYS A 488 11.56 14.20 -21.75
C LYS A 488 10.72 14.97 -20.73
N PRO A 489 10.48 16.27 -20.94
CA PRO A 489 9.63 17.04 -20.05
C PRO A 489 8.20 16.47 -20.02
N ASN A 490 7.66 16.34 -18.82
CA ASN A 490 6.24 16.06 -18.58
C ASN A 490 5.66 17.05 -17.56
N SER A 491 4.32 17.07 -17.40
CA SER A 491 3.66 18.08 -16.55
C SER A 491 3.90 17.87 -15.05
N TYR A 492 4.50 16.76 -14.64
CA TYR A 492 4.72 16.41 -13.24
C TYR A 492 6.17 16.64 -12.85
N LYS A 493 6.37 17.16 -11.64
CA LYS A 493 7.66 17.17 -10.98
C LYS A 493 7.50 16.64 -9.57
N ILE A 494 8.35 15.70 -9.19
CA ILE A 494 8.29 15.01 -7.91
C ILE A 494 9.59 15.28 -7.18
N ASN A 495 9.47 15.53 -5.87
CA ASN A 495 10.64 15.65 -5.01
C ASN A 495 11.44 14.36 -5.05
N ALA A 496 12.71 14.47 -5.37
CA ALA A 496 13.63 13.36 -5.51
C ALA A 496 15.00 13.71 -4.90
N PRO A 497 15.84 12.70 -4.61
CA PRO A 497 17.25 12.93 -4.30
C PRO A 497 17.91 13.77 -5.41
N SER A 498 18.78 14.69 -5.01
CA SER A 498 19.49 15.53 -5.99
C SER A 498 20.37 14.66 -6.92
N PRO A 499 20.40 14.94 -8.24
CA PRO A 499 21.22 14.17 -9.18
C PRO A 499 22.70 14.18 -8.79
N THR A 500 23.25 13.04 -8.36
CA THR A 500 24.68 12.92 -8.12
C THR A 500 25.42 12.89 -9.46
N HIS A 501 26.12 13.97 -9.82
CA HIS A 501 26.84 14.13 -11.10
C HIS A 501 28.09 13.24 -11.28
N THR A 502 28.32 12.24 -10.44
CA THR A 502 29.49 11.36 -10.56
C THR A 502 29.27 10.34 -11.67
N LYS A 503 29.73 10.66 -12.89
CA LYS A 503 29.79 9.75 -14.06
C LYS A 503 30.59 8.46 -13.83
N ASN A 504 31.24 8.31 -12.67
CA ASN A 504 31.98 7.12 -12.25
C ASN A 504 31.59 6.76 -10.80
N ARG A 505 30.53 5.96 -10.61
CA ARG A 505 30.39 5.19 -9.36
C ARG A 505 31.24 3.94 -9.51
N ASP A 506 32.19 3.75 -8.58
CA ASP A 506 33.07 2.59 -8.60
C ASP A 506 32.27 1.30 -8.36
N LYS A 507 32.66 0.17 -8.97
CA LYS A 507 31.96 -1.11 -8.81
C LYS A 507 31.92 -1.56 -7.36
N GLU A 508 32.88 -1.14 -6.53
CA GLU A 508 32.92 -1.44 -5.11
C GLU A 508 31.92 -0.60 -4.28
N ALA A 509 31.71 0.67 -4.65
CA ALA A 509 30.71 1.53 -4.02
C ALA A 509 29.26 1.08 -4.31
N LEU A 510 29.03 0.41 -5.45
CA LEU A 510 27.74 -0.23 -5.74
C LEU A 510 27.53 -1.52 -4.93
N LYS A 511 28.60 -2.22 -4.52
CA LYS A 511 28.47 -3.47 -3.73
C LYS A 511 27.96 -3.21 -2.32
N THR A 512 28.40 -2.12 -1.69
CA THR A 512 27.99 -1.75 -0.33
C THR A 512 26.54 -1.24 -0.25
N GLN A 513 25.91 -0.93 -1.38
CA GLN A 513 24.53 -0.43 -1.48
C GLN A 513 23.51 -1.53 -1.85
N ILE A 514 23.97 -2.74 -2.19
CA ILE A 514 23.08 -3.86 -2.55
C ILE A 514 22.98 -4.79 -1.33
N GLU A 515 22.00 -4.49 -0.47
CA GLU A 515 21.70 -5.32 0.70
C GLU A 515 20.56 -6.30 0.37
N PHE A 516 20.84 -7.60 0.54
CA PHE A 516 19.86 -8.65 0.28
C PHE A 516 19.17 -9.06 1.57
N HIS A 517 17.85 -9.11 1.50
CA HIS A 517 17.00 -9.47 2.60
C HIS A 517 16.17 -10.70 2.22
N LYS A 518 15.83 -11.52 3.22
CA LYS A 518 14.97 -12.70 3.03
C LYS A 518 13.65 -12.29 2.33
N PRO A 519 13.33 -12.78 1.13
CA PRO A 519 12.06 -12.42 0.49
C PRO A 519 10.88 -13.05 1.23
N ILE A 520 9.79 -12.27 1.38
CA ILE A 520 8.59 -12.68 2.11
C ILE A 520 7.36 -12.41 1.24
N LEU A 521 6.44 -13.38 1.15
CA LEU A 521 5.12 -13.18 0.55
C LEU A 521 4.08 -13.17 1.67
N ARG A 522 3.38 -12.05 1.85
CA ARG A 522 2.45 -11.85 2.95
C ARG A 522 1.00 -11.83 2.47
N LEU A 523 0.18 -12.73 2.99
CA LEU A 523 -1.26 -12.78 2.73
C LEU A 523 -2.01 -11.86 3.70
N HIS A 524 -2.66 -10.84 3.17
CA HIS A 524 -3.68 -10.04 3.83
C HIS A 524 -5.05 -10.58 3.46
N TYR A 525 -5.70 -11.23 4.40
CA TYR A 525 -7.04 -11.79 4.22
C TYR A 525 -8.06 -10.94 4.97
N LYS A 526 -9.00 -10.33 4.24
CA LYS A 526 -9.94 -9.34 4.79
C LYS A 526 -11.35 -9.57 4.29
N GLU A 527 -12.36 -9.17 5.03
CA GLU A 527 -13.74 -9.20 4.55
C GLU A 527 -14.01 -8.08 3.54
N HIS A 528 -13.44 -6.90 3.78
CA HIS A 528 -13.72 -5.69 2.99
C HIS A 528 -12.43 -4.91 2.71
N LYS A 529 -12.41 -4.09 1.64
CA LYS A 529 -11.25 -3.26 1.27
C LYS A 529 -10.89 -2.23 2.36
N SER A 530 -11.87 -1.73 3.09
CA SER A 530 -11.73 -0.73 4.16
C SER A 530 -11.46 -1.32 5.54
N GLN A 531 -11.60 -2.64 5.70
CA GLN A 531 -11.28 -3.30 6.96
C GLN A 531 -9.80 -3.07 7.28
N GLN A 532 -9.50 -2.47 8.43
CA GLN A 532 -8.13 -2.19 8.82
C GLN A 532 -7.43 -3.47 9.28
N ASP A 533 -8.13 -4.29 10.06
CA ASP A 533 -7.65 -5.57 10.55
C ASP A 533 -7.70 -6.69 9.50
N ASN A 534 -6.90 -7.74 9.71
CA ASN A 534 -6.85 -8.95 8.90
C ASN A 534 -7.52 -10.09 9.66
N LEU A 535 -8.30 -10.89 8.95
CA LEU A 535 -9.00 -12.02 9.53
C LEU A 535 -8.01 -13.12 9.94
N PRO A 536 -8.12 -13.63 11.18
CA PRO A 536 -7.28 -14.74 11.62
C PRO A 536 -7.63 -16.01 10.86
N ILE A 537 -6.60 -16.70 10.38
CA ILE A 537 -6.73 -18.01 9.74
C ILE A 537 -6.23 -19.05 10.74
N THR A 538 -7.12 -19.88 11.27
CA THR A 538 -6.77 -21.00 12.19
C THR A 538 -6.81 -22.36 11.50
N GLN A 539 -7.45 -22.43 10.34
CA GLN A 539 -7.52 -23.62 9.50
C GLN A 539 -7.50 -23.26 8.03
N PHE A 540 -6.82 -24.07 7.23
CA PHE A 540 -6.84 -23.98 5.77
C PHE A 540 -6.42 -25.32 5.16
N TYR A 541 -6.73 -25.54 3.88
CA TYR A 541 -6.18 -26.68 3.15
C TYR A 541 -4.98 -26.25 2.32
N LEU A 542 -3.90 -27.01 2.40
CA LEU A 542 -2.78 -26.96 1.47
C LEU A 542 -2.96 -28.11 0.48
N PHE A 543 -3.37 -27.79 -0.75
CA PHE A 543 -4.01 -28.75 -1.66
C PHE A 543 -5.19 -29.44 -0.95
N ASP A 544 -5.10 -30.76 -0.74
CA ASP A 544 -6.13 -31.56 -0.07
C ASP A 544 -5.81 -31.82 1.41
N ASN A 545 -4.67 -31.35 1.91
CA ASN A 545 -4.23 -31.58 3.27
C ASN A 545 -4.73 -30.47 4.20
N LEU A 546 -5.62 -30.81 5.14
CA LEU A 546 -6.06 -29.90 6.18
C LEU A 546 -4.90 -29.54 7.11
N LYS A 547 -4.69 -28.24 7.32
CA LYS A 547 -3.82 -27.65 8.32
C LYS A 547 -4.70 -26.91 9.31
N GLU A 548 -4.66 -27.32 10.57
CA GLU A 548 -5.47 -26.72 11.64
C GLU A 548 -4.63 -26.59 12.91
N GLN A 549 -4.82 -25.49 13.63
CA GLN A 549 -4.21 -25.23 14.92
C GLN A 549 -5.10 -24.29 15.74
N THR A 550 -4.90 -24.26 17.05
CA THR A 550 -5.74 -23.50 17.98
C THR A 550 -5.50 -21.99 17.92
N SER A 551 -4.28 -21.56 17.58
CA SER A 551 -3.91 -20.17 17.34
C SER A 551 -3.90 -19.84 15.85
N PRO A 552 -4.13 -18.57 15.44
CA PRO A 552 -3.99 -18.19 14.03
C PRO A 552 -2.59 -18.52 13.48
N PHE A 553 -2.52 -18.91 12.21
CA PHE A 553 -1.26 -19.11 11.51
C PHE A 553 -0.56 -17.75 11.35
N GLU A 554 0.72 -17.68 11.72
CA GLU A 554 1.56 -16.48 11.52
C GLU A 554 2.44 -16.61 10.27
N ASN A 555 3.02 -17.79 10.09
CA ASN A 555 3.91 -18.09 8.97
C ASN A 555 3.79 -19.56 8.55
N LEU A 556 4.25 -19.80 7.33
CA LEU A 556 4.31 -21.09 6.68
C LEU A 556 5.52 -21.11 5.75
N ILE A 557 6.43 -22.05 5.97
CA ILE A 557 7.56 -22.29 5.08
C ILE A 557 7.18 -23.44 4.16
N LEU A 558 7.21 -23.20 2.85
CA LEU A 558 6.89 -24.19 1.82
C LEU A 558 8.10 -24.45 0.93
N ASP A 559 8.39 -25.71 0.63
CA ASP A 559 9.43 -26.11 -0.32
C ASP A 559 8.82 -26.32 -1.71
N TYR A 560 9.36 -25.64 -2.74
CA TYR A 560 8.83 -25.75 -4.10
C TYR A 560 8.99 -27.14 -4.73
N GLN A 561 9.83 -28.02 -4.17
CA GLN A 561 9.99 -29.39 -4.63
C GLN A 561 8.94 -30.33 -4.04
N SER A 562 8.68 -30.26 -2.74
CA SER A 562 7.73 -31.15 -2.06
C SER A 562 6.31 -30.60 -1.95
N ASP A 563 6.18 -29.29 -1.77
CA ASP A 563 4.92 -28.64 -1.40
C ASP A 563 4.30 -27.85 -2.57
N ALA A 564 4.82 -28.03 -3.79
CA ALA A 564 4.29 -27.41 -4.99
C ALA A 564 4.20 -28.40 -6.15
N GLN A 565 3.24 -28.18 -7.03
CA GLN A 565 2.93 -29.04 -8.18
C GLN A 565 3.13 -28.30 -9.51
N SER A 566 3.05 -29.04 -10.62
CA SER A 566 2.91 -28.44 -11.95
C SER A 566 1.58 -27.69 -12.07
N MET A 567 1.54 -26.66 -12.90
CA MET A 567 0.32 -25.86 -13.09
C MET A 567 -0.86 -26.70 -13.57
N SER A 568 -2.02 -26.49 -12.95
CA SER A 568 -3.27 -27.17 -13.30
C SER A 568 -3.95 -26.54 -14.51
N ASP A 569 -3.91 -25.20 -14.64
CA ASP A 569 -4.46 -24.47 -15.79
C ASP A 569 -3.49 -24.54 -16.99
N LYS A 570 -3.80 -25.42 -17.95
CA LYS A 570 -2.97 -25.64 -19.14
C LYS A 570 -2.97 -24.48 -20.13
N ASN A 571 -4.01 -23.65 -20.13
CA ASN A 571 -4.05 -22.47 -20.98
C ASN A 571 -3.12 -21.38 -20.43
N LEU A 572 -3.21 -21.13 -19.12
CA LEU A 572 -2.30 -20.22 -18.43
C LEU A 572 -0.84 -20.68 -18.56
N GLU A 573 -0.58 -21.99 -18.39
CA GLU A 573 0.75 -22.56 -18.58
C GLU A 573 1.31 -22.25 -19.97
N LYS A 574 0.52 -22.46 -21.03
CA LYS A 574 0.92 -22.18 -22.41
C LYS A 574 1.18 -20.70 -22.66
N GLU A 575 0.41 -19.82 -22.05
CA GLU A 575 0.59 -18.37 -22.15
C GLU A 575 1.88 -17.92 -21.46
N LEU A 576 2.11 -18.38 -20.23
CA LEU A 576 3.33 -18.06 -19.48
C LEU A 576 4.59 -18.56 -20.18
N LEU A 577 4.55 -19.76 -20.80
CA LEU A 577 5.69 -20.32 -21.52
C LEU A 577 6.14 -19.51 -22.74
N GLN A 578 5.29 -18.64 -23.29
CA GLN A 578 5.67 -17.74 -24.39
C GLN A 578 6.61 -16.62 -23.92
N SER A 579 6.45 -16.16 -22.69
CA SER A 579 7.22 -15.07 -22.11
C SER A 579 8.31 -15.55 -21.14
N TYR A 580 8.09 -16.69 -20.49
CA TYR A 580 8.96 -17.28 -19.47
C TYR A 580 9.22 -18.74 -19.82
N SER A 581 10.31 -18.99 -20.55
CA SER A 581 10.59 -20.35 -21.03
C SER A 581 11.17 -21.25 -19.93
N ASN A 582 10.86 -22.55 -20.02
CA ASN A 582 11.41 -23.61 -19.15
C ASN A 582 12.95 -23.77 -19.21
N LYS A 583 13.63 -23.10 -20.16
CA LYS A 583 15.11 -23.12 -20.22
C LYS A 583 15.74 -22.26 -19.13
N GLU A 584 15.08 -21.17 -18.77
CA GLU A 584 15.60 -20.16 -17.84
C GLU A 584 14.77 -20.05 -16.56
N HIS A 585 13.54 -20.59 -16.57
CA HIS A 585 12.57 -20.48 -15.50
C HIS A 585 12.02 -21.84 -15.11
N GLN A 586 11.65 -21.99 -13.83
CA GLN A 586 10.86 -23.10 -13.32
C GLN A 586 9.47 -22.57 -12.96
N HIS A 587 8.42 -23.35 -13.24
CA HIS A 587 7.04 -22.96 -12.98
C HIS A 587 6.45 -23.89 -11.91
N LYS A 588 5.89 -23.32 -10.85
CA LYS A 588 5.37 -24.05 -9.68
C LYS A 588 4.03 -23.48 -9.24
N GLN A 589 3.12 -24.33 -8.79
CA GLN A 589 1.82 -23.92 -8.27
C GLN A 589 1.63 -24.46 -6.85
N ILE A 590 1.11 -23.60 -5.97
CA ILE A 590 0.71 -23.91 -4.60
C ILE A 590 -0.76 -23.53 -4.45
N ASN A 591 -1.57 -24.45 -3.92
CA ASN A 591 -3.00 -24.23 -3.73
C ASN A 591 -3.31 -24.11 -2.23
N LEU A 592 -3.94 -23.01 -1.86
CA LEU A 592 -4.48 -22.78 -0.52
C LEU A 592 -6.00 -22.69 -0.59
N GLN A 593 -6.72 -23.24 0.39
CA GLN A 593 -8.18 -23.07 0.47
C GLN A 593 -8.61 -22.60 1.87
N PHE A 594 -9.40 -21.52 1.90
CA PHE A 594 -9.98 -20.90 3.09
C PHE A 594 -11.50 -20.80 2.92
N GLY A 595 -12.27 -21.65 3.59
CA GLY A 595 -13.72 -21.69 3.43
C GLY A 595 -14.14 -21.84 1.96
N ILE A 596 -14.81 -20.81 1.41
CA ILE A 596 -15.25 -20.75 0.01
C ILE A 596 -14.17 -20.27 -0.97
N HIS A 597 -13.01 -19.82 -0.50
CA HIS A 597 -11.94 -19.26 -1.32
C HIS A 597 -10.87 -20.31 -1.64
N GLN A 598 -10.64 -20.54 -2.93
CA GLN A 598 -9.52 -21.31 -3.45
C GLN A 598 -8.48 -20.33 -4.00
N ILE A 599 -7.23 -20.42 -3.56
CA ILE A 599 -6.15 -19.52 -3.94
C ILE A 599 -5.07 -20.32 -4.64
N HIS A 600 -4.95 -20.15 -5.94
CA HIS A 600 -3.91 -20.72 -6.78
C HIS A 600 -2.75 -19.73 -6.90
N LEU A 601 -1.67 -19.99 -6.18
CA LEU A 601 -0.43 -19.22 -6.26
C LEU A 601 0.50 -19.86 -7.29
N VAL A 602 0.72 -19.17 -8.41
CA VAL A 602 1.62 -19.61 -9.48
C VAL A 602 2.92 -18.83 -9.41
N PHE A 603 4.04 -19.53 -9.38
CA PHE A 603 5.38 -18.99 -9.22
C PHE A 603 6.24 -19.31 -10.44
N ILE A 604 6.80 -18.27 -11.05
CA ILE A 604 7.80 -18.34 -12.12
C ILE A 604 9.15 -18.03 -11.47
N ILE A 605 10.05 -19.02 -11.41
CA ILE A 605 11.30 -18.96 -10.64
C ILE A 605 12.49 -18.92 -11.60
N PRO A 606 13.16 -17.77 -11.77
CA PRO A 606 14.37 -17.69 -12.57
C PRO A 606 15.49 -18.58 -12.00
N GLN A 607 16.10 -19.40 -12.85
CA GLN A 607 17.12 -20.38 -12.44
C GLN A 607 18.56 -19.84 -12.57
N TYR A 608 18.73 -18.64 -13.11
CA TYR A 608 20.02 -17.95 -13.23
C TYR A 608 20.16 -16.84 -12.18
N LEU A 609 21.39 -16.32 -12.01
CA LEU A 609 21.64 -15.12 -11.20
C LEU A 609 22.13 -13.97 -12.08
N PRO A 610 21.56 -12.76 -11.94
CA PRO A 610 22.13 -11.53 -12.48
C PRO A 610 23.60 -11.38 -12.09
N LYS A 611 24.41 -10.79 -12.98
CA LYS A 611 25.87 -10.69 -12.80
C LYS A 611 26.23 -9.96 -11.50
N LEU A 612 25.49 -8.91 -11.16
CA LEU A 612 25.68 -8.11 -9.94
C LEU A 612 25.43 -8.92 -8.67
N PHE A 613 24.60 -9.97 -8.73
CA PHE A 613 24.19 -10.73 -7.56
C PHE A 613 25.11 -11.92 -7.29
N LYS A 614 25.96 -12.33 -8.25
CA LYS A 614 26.79 -13.55 -8.14
C LYS A 614 27.77 -13.54 -6.97
N GLU A 615 28.45 -12.42 -6.72
CA GLU A 615 29.40 -12.31 -5.62
C GLU A 615 28.68 -12.18 -4.27
N PRO A 616 27.73 -11.24 -4.07
CA PRO A 616 26.98 -11.17 -2.81
C PRO A 616 26.20 -12.44 -2.45
N TYR A 617 25.71 -13.17 -3.46
CA TYR A 617 25.00 -14.43 -3.23
C TYR A 617 25.88 -15.50 -2.57
N LYS A 618 27.23 -15.43 -2.69
CA LYS A 618 28.12 -16.43 -2.07
C LYS A 618 28.02 -16.43 -0.55
N ASP A 619 27.82 -15.27 0.06
CA ASP A 619 27.78 -15.10 1.52
C ASP A 619 26.36 -14.83 2.04
N TYR A 620 25.36 -14.84 1.16
CA TYR A 620 23.97 -14.63 1.53
C TYR A 620 23.45 -15.78 2.41
N GLU A 621 22.96 -15.44 3.60
CA GLU A 621 22.48 -16.39 4.61
C GLU A 621 21.23 -17.15 4.15
N HIS A 622 20.32 -16.49 3.42
CA HIS A 622 19.00 -17.02 3.07
C HIS A 622 18.89 -17.55 1.64
N LYS A 623 19.95 -18.19 1.12
CA LYS A 623 20.03 -18.73 -0.27
C LYS A 623 18.83 -19.57 -0.69
N ASP A 624 18.27 -20.36 0.23
CA ASP A 624 17.11 -21.22 -0.04
C ASP A 624 15.87 -20.43 -0.49
N TYR A 625 15.74 -19.18 -0.07
CA TYR A 625 14.61 -18.31 -0.41
C TYR A 625 14.86 -17.49 -1.68
N GLY A 626 16.07 -17.57 -2.25
CA GLY A 626 16.48 -16.80 -3.41
C GLY A 626 16.79 -15.33 -3.11
N ILE A 627 17.23 -14.62 -4.15
CA ILE A 627 17.56 -13.18 -4.10
C ILE A 627 16.53 -12.38 -4.89
N GLY A 628 16.07 -11.26 -4.34
CA GLY A 628 15.10 -10.37 -4.97
C GLY A 628 13.79 -10.35 -4.19
N GLN A 629 12.69 -10.03 -4.87
CA GLN A 629 11.34 -9.94 -4.31
C GLN A 629 10.34 -10.67 -5.21
N TYR A 630 9.17 -11.01 -4.67
CA TYR A 630 8.08 -11.51 -5.50
C TYR A 630 7.44 -10.35 -6.26
N LYS A 631 7.38 -10.43 -7.59
CA LYS A 631 6.70 -9.45 -8.44
C LYS A 631 5.36 -10.01 -8.92
N PRO A 632 4.21 -9.42 -8.55
CA PRO A 632 2.92 -9.84 -9.06
C PRO A 632 2.82 -9.56 -10.57
N LEU A 633 2.40 -10.56 -11.33
CA LEU A 633 2.12 -10.45 -12.75
C LEU A 633 0.61 -10.36 -12.96
N LEU A 634 0.08 -9.14 -12.76
CA LEU A 634 -1.36 -8.87 -12.73
C LEU A 634 -2.09 -9.29 -14.00
N ASN A 635 -1.45 -9.19 -15.17
CA ASN A 635 -2.05 -9.56 -16.46
C ASN A 635 -2.41 -11.06 -16.56
N TYR A 636 -1.82 -11.92 -15.73
CA TYR A 636 -2.09 -13.35 -15.68
C TYR A 636 -2.94 -13.76 -14.46
N SER A 637 -3.19 -12.82 -13.54
CA SER A 637 -3.98 -13.06 -12.33
C SER A 637 -5.45 -12.82 -12.62
N LYS A 638 -6.34 -13.62 -12.02
CA LYS A 638 -7.79 -13.58 -12.28
C LYS A 638 -8.59 -14.10 -11.09
N ASP A 639 -9.79 -13.60 -10.89
CA ASP A 639 -10.77 -14.16 -9.95
C ASP A 639 -11.94 -14.80 -10.70
N ILE A 640 -12.36 -16.00 -10.28
CA ILE A 640 -13.47 -16.73 -10.89
C ILE A 640 -14.46 -17.10 -9.78
N LYS A 641 -15.74 -16.77 -9.96
CA LYS A 641 -16.81 -17.19 -9.05
C LYS A 641 -17.64 -18.29 -9.70
N GLU A 642 -17.78 -19.42 -9.00
CA GLU A 642 -18.55 -20.56 -9.44
C GLU A 642 -19.67 -20.88 -8.45
N TYR A 643 -20.83 -21.29 -8.96
CA TYR A 643 -21.95 -21.80 -8.17
C TYR A 643 -22.01 -23.32 -8.37
N ARG A 644 -21.90 -24.09 -7.28
CA ARG A 644 -22.09 -25.54 -7.28
C ARG A 644 -23.55 -25.82 -7.61
N GLU A 645 -23.80 -26.46 -8.76
CA GLU A 645 -25.14 -26.88 -9.15
C GLU A 645 -25.68 -27.93 -8.17
N SER A 646 -26.62 -27.57 -7.30
CA SER A 646 -27.51 -28.56 -6.71
C SER A 646 -28.57 -28.91 -7.77
N THR A 647 -28.45 -30.09 -8.38
CA THR A 647 -29.57 -30.68 -9.12
C THR A 647 -30.77 -30.75 -8.18
N HIS A 648 -31.78 -29.90 -8.43
CA HIS A 648 -33.06 -29.80 -7.71
C HIS A 648 -33.09 -28.95 -6.42
N SER A 649 -32.69 -27.69 -6.49
CA SER A 649 -33.39 -26.56 -5.85
C SER A 649 -32.68 -25.26 -6.18
N LYS A 650 -33.41 -24.16 -6.39
CA LYS A 650 -32.83 -22.81 -6.37
C LYS A 650 -32.49 -22.45 -4.91
N ASP A 651 -31.45 -23.07 -4.37
CA ASP A 651 -30.90 -22.68 -3.09
C ASP A 651 -29.73 -21.72 -3.32
N THR A 652 -29.93 -20.46 -2.97
CA THR A 652 -28.93 -19.38 -3.03
C THR A 652 -28.11 -19.28 -1.73
N SER A 653 -28.09 -20.34 -0.91
CA SER A 653 -27.31 -20.39 0.32
C SER A 653 -25.79 -20.28 0.05
N LEU A 654 -25.07 -19.62 0.95
CA LEU A 654 -23.61 -19.40 0.91
C LEU A 654 -22.78 -20.71 0.78
N GLN A 655 -23.40 -21.87 1.03
CA GLN A 655 -22.76 -23.18 0.95
C GLN A 655 -22.55 -23.67 -0.49
N SER A 656 -23.16 -23.03 -1.49
CA SER A 656 -23.06 -23.40 -2.91
C SER A 656 -22.03 -22.57 -3.70
N ILE A 657 -21.28 -21.66 -3.08
CA ILE A 657 -20.37 -20.74 -3.79
C ILE A 657 -18.91 -21.16 -3.59
N SER A 658 -18.14 -21.14 -4.68
CA SER A 658 -16.66 -21.23 -4.67
C SER A 658 -16.06 -20.03 -5.38
N ILE A 659 -15.02 -19.42 -4.82
CA ILE A 659 -14.31 -18.30 -5.42
C ILE A 659 -12.85 -18.72 -5.61
N THR A 660 -12.39 -18.75 -6.85
CA THR A 660 -11.03 -19.14 -7.21
C THR A 660 -10.22 -17.90 -7.57
N HIS A 661 -9.23 -17.59 -6.74
CA HIS A 661 -8.24 -16.55 -6.94
C HIS A 661 -6.98 -17.14 -7.56
N THR A 662 -6.66 -16.79 -8.80
CA THR A 662 -5.37 -17.12 -9.42
C THR A 662 -4.45 -15.91 -9.31
N ARG A 663 -3.28 -16.09 -8.69
CA ARG A 663 -2.27 -15.04 -8.50
C ARG A 663 -0.94 -15.54 -9.02
N VAL A 664 -0.38 -14.84 -9.99
CA VAL A 664 0.87 -15.23 -10.65
C VAL A 664 1.99 -14.29 -10.22
N PHE A 665 3.12 -14.85 -9.82
CA PHE A 665 4.30 -14.13 -9.35
C PHE A 665 5.55 -14.53 -10.12
N LEU A 666 6.35 -13.54 -10.52
CA LEU A 666 7.77 -13.76 -10.77
C LEU A 666 8.48 -13.80 -9.42
N SER A 667 9.15 -14.90 -9.14
CA SER A 667 9.76 -15.18 -7.83
C SER A 667 11.21 -14.66 -7.76
N PRO A 668 11.78 -14.53 -6.55
CA PRO A 668 13.20 -14.30 -6.35
C PRO A 668 14.06 -15.31 -7.14
N PHE A 669 15.22 -14.85 -7.62
CA PHE A 669 16.17 -15.66 -8.38
C PHE A 669 16.65 -16.85 -7.54
N LYS A 670 16.58 -18.06 -8.10
CA LYS A 670 16.96 -19.32 -7.46
C LYS A 670 16.21 -19.65 -6.16
N ALA A 671 14.98 -19.19 -5.99
CA ALA A 671 14.17 -19.57 -4.84
C ALA A 671 13.83 -21.06 -4.85
N ASN A 672 14.14 -21.77 -3.77
CA ASN A 672 13.75 -23.17 -3.53
C ASN A 672 12.64 -23.26 -2.46
N LYS A 673 12.60 -22.30 -1.54
CA LYS A 673 11.60 -22.19 -0.47
C LYS A 673 10.84 -20.88 -0.57
N LEU A 674 9.58 -20.92 -0.18
CA LEU A 674 8.70 -19.78 0.01
C LEU A 674 8.56 -19.51 1.51
N HIS A 675 8.88 -18.28 1.93
CA HIS A 675 8.50 -17.78 3.24
C HIS A 675 7.15 -17.07 3.12
N PHE A 676 6.07 -17.78 3.46
CA PHE A 676 4.72 -17.27 3.38
C PHE A 676 4.28 -16.81 4.78
N THR A 677 3.76 -15.60 4.91
CA THR A 677 3.27 -15.08 6.19
C THR A 677 1.81 -14.68 6.08
N PHE A 678 1.06 -14.83 7.16
CA PHE A 678 -0.34 -14.42 7.24
C PHE A 678 -0.44 -13.15 8.06
N ALA A 679 -1.20 -12.19 7.56
CA ALA A 679 -1.47 -10.99 8.32
C ALA A 679 -2.56 -11.25 9.37
N LEU A 680 -2.40 -10.72 10.59
CA LEU A 680 -3.27 -11.01 11.75
C LEU A 680 -3.76 -9.75 12.47
N GLY A 681 -5.08 -9.57 12.58
CA GLY A 681 -5.66 -8.43 13.30
C GLY A 681 -5.20 -7.09 12.72
N LEU A 682 -5.06 -6.07 13.57
CA LEU A 682 -4.41 -4.80 13.24
C LEU A 682 -2.91 -5.03 13.09
N ASP A 683 -2.54 -5.57 11.92
CA ASP A 683 -1.22 -6.03 11.62
C ASP A 683 -0.40 -4.93 10.95
N ASP A 684 0.40 -4.22 11.75
CA ASP A 684 1.39 -3.28 11.26
C ASP A 684 2.70 -4.00 10.98
N TYR A 685 2.66 -4.96 10.06
CA TYR A 685 3.90 -5.48 9.50
C TYR A 685 4.61 -4.35 8.78
N LEU A 686 5.73 -3.92 9.36
CA LEU A 686 6.60 -2.87 8.85
C LEU A 686 6.74 -3.03 7.33
N ASP A 687 6.61 -1.91 6.62
CA ASP A 687 6.78 -1.75 5.17
C ASP A 687 8.26 -2.06 4.81
N LYS A 688 8.67 -3.32 5.04
CA LYS A 688 10.03 -3.79 4.80
C LYS A 688 10.15 -3.99 3.30
N ASP A 689 11.15 -3.35 2.70
CA ASP A 689 11.42 -3.41 1.26
C ASP A 689 11.42 -4.84 0.68
N ASN A 690 11.64 -5.88 1.49
CA ASN A 690 11.69 -7.28 1.07
C ASN A 690 10.36 -8.06 1.10
N THR A 691 9.24 -7.41 1.44
CA THR A 691 7.95 -8.08 1.59
C THR A 691 6.98 -7.72 0.48
N THR A 692 6.45 -8.75 -0.18
CA THR A 692 5.42 -8.62 -1.21
C THR A 692 4.06 -8.89 -0.60
N GLU A 693 3.14 -7.93 -0.71
CA GLU A 693 1.76 -8.09 -0.24
C GLU A 693 0.88 -8.83 -1.25
N LEU A 694 0.09 -9.78 -0.75
CA LEU A 694 -1.00 -10.46 -1.43
C LEU A 694 -2.30 -10.15 -0.69
N LYS A 695 -3.16 -9.31 -1.27
CA LYS A 695 -4.46 -8.95 -0.68
C LYS A 695 -5.58 -9.81 -1.26
N ILE A 696 -6.37 -10.43 -0.38
CA ILE A 696 -7.54 -11.24 -0.72
C ILE A 696 -8.71 -10.74 0.11
N ILE A 697 -9.80 -10.38 -0.56
CA ILE A 697 -10.92 -9.65 0.05
C ILE A 697 -12.22 -10.44 -0.19
N ILE A 698 -12.88 -10.89 0.87
CA ILE A 698 -14.06 -11.78 0.82
C ILE A 698 -15.23 -11.11 0.08
N GLY A 699 -15.54 -9.85 0.40
CA GLY A 699 -16.54 -9.03 -0.28
C GLY A 699 -16.05 -8.44 -1.61
N GLY A 700 -14.78 -8.64 -1.97
CA GLY A 700 -14.10 -8.03 -3.11
C GLY A 700 -14.41 -8.63 -4.48
N VAL A 701 -15.25 -9.68 -4.56
CA VAL A 701 -15.70 -10.24 -5.86
C VAL A 701 -16.64 -9.28 -6.62
N TYR A 702 -16.90 -8.09 -6.09
CA TYR A 702 -17.71 -7.06 -6.72
C TYR A 702 -16.87 -5.90 -7.26
N ASP A 703 -15.89 -6.17 -8.14
CA ASP A 703 -15.27 -5.11 -8.95
C ASP A 703 -14.50 -5.56 -10.22
N GLU A 704 -14.55 -6.83 -10.63
CA GLU A 704 -13.92 -7.20 -11.93
C GLU A 704 -14.73 -6.76 -13.15
N GLU A 705 -15.98 -6.31 -13.00
CA GLU A 705 -16.74 -5.79 -14.16
C GLU A 705 -16.20 -4.46 -14.71
N ARG A 706 -15.34 -3.72 -13.98
CA ARG A 706 -14.69 -2.50 -14.53
C ARG A 706 -13.29 -2.73 -15.08
N GLU A 707 -12.50 -3.66 -14.54
CA GLU A 707 -11.17 -3.96 -15.08
C GLU A 707 -11.22 -4.93 -16.26
N VAL A 708 -12.13 -5.90 -16.27
CA VAL A 708 -12.35 -6.78 -17.44
C VAL A 708 -12.87 -5.98 -18.64
N VAL A 709 -13.70 -4.96 -18.41
CA VAL A 709 -14.18 -4.05 -19.46
C VAL A 709 -13.06 -3.17 -20.04
N LYS A 710 -11.99 -2.90 -19.27
CA LYS A 710 -10.80 -2.18 -19.74
C LYS A 710 -9.77 -3.09 -20.40
N MET A 711 -9.64 -4.36 -19.98
CA MET A 711 -8.80 -5.37 -20.65
C MET A 711 -9.38 -5.86 -21.97
N LEU A 712 -10.70 -5.78 -22.16
CA LEU A 712 -11.34 -6.08 -23.45
C LEU A 712 -11.09 -5.01 -24.53
N GLN A 713 -10.48 -3.86 -24.21
CA GLN A 713 -10.17 -2.83 -25.21
C GLN A 713 -9.04 -3.23 -26.19
N ASP A 714 -8.24 -4.27 -25.87
CA ASP A 714 -7.20 -4.79 -26.77
C ASP A 714 -7.58 -6.13 -27.42
N LYS A 715 -8.73 -6.74 -27.08
CA LYS A 715 -9.20 -7.96 -27.76
C LYS A 715 -9.90 -7.58 -29.06
N LEU A 716 -9.31 -7.93 -30.20
CA LEU A 716 -10.01 -7.82 -31.48
C LEU A 716 -11.14 -8.86 -31.55
N TYR A 717 -12.34 -8.41 -31.87
CA TYR A 717 -13.48 -9.29 -32.13
C TYR A 717 -13.25 -10.14 -33.37
N THR A 718 -13.64 -11.40 -33.26
CA THR A 718 -13.44 -12.46 -34.26
C THR A 718 -14.77 -12.95 -34.81
N LEU A 719 -14.71 -13.73 -35.88
CA LEU A 719 -15.89 -14.39 -36.44
C LEU A 719 -16.59 -15.31 -35.41
N ASP A 720 -15.84 -15.90 -34.48
CA ASP A 720 -16.41 -16.79 -33.46
C ASP A 720 -17.24 -16.01 -32.44
N ASP A 721 -16.83 -14.79 -32.07
CA ASP A 721 -17.64 -13.90 -31.23
C ASP A 721 -18.99 -13.57 -31.92
N ALA A 722 -19.01 -13.43 -33.26
CA ALA A 722 -20.26 -13.31 -34.02
C ALA A 722 -21.10 -14.59 -34.05
N LYS A 723 -20.48 -15.78 -34.13
CA LYS A 723 -21.21 -17.05 -34.10
C LYS A 723 -21.93 -17.26 -32.77
N GLU A 724 -21.22 -17.01 -31.66
CA GLU A 724 -21.78 -17.13 -30.32
C GLU A 724 -22.94 -16.14 -30.12
N ALA A 725 -22.74 -14.87 -30.50
CA ALA A 725 -23.77 -13.85 -30.43
C ALA A 725 -25.00 -14.22 -31.28
N LEU A 726 -24.81 -14.68 -32.51
CA LEU A 726 -25.92 -15.07 -33.40
C LEU A 726 -26.67 -16.31 -32.89
N LYS A 727 -25.99 -17.25 -32.22
CA LYS A 727 -26.65 -18.39 -31.56
C LYS A 727 -27.60 -17.92 -30.46
N ILE A 728 -27.18 -16.93 -29.67
CA ILE A 728 -28.01 -16.33 -28.62
C ILE A 728 -29.18 -15.56 -29.22
N VAL A 729 -28.93 -14.72 -30.25
CA VAL A 729 -29.98 -13.98 -30.97
C VAL A 729 -31.00 -14.91 -31.61
N TYR A 730 -30.54 -16.01 -32.23
CA TYR A 730 -31.41 -17.04 -32.81
C TYR A 730 -32.32 -17.66 -31.75
N ASN A 731 -31.75 -18.06 -30.61
CA ASN A 731 -32.53 -18.66 -29.53
C ASN A 731 -33.55 -17.69 -28.92
N LYS A 732 -33.24 -16.39 -28.91
CA LYS A 732 -34.07 -15.36 -28.26
C LYS A 732 -35.13 -14.75 -29.19
N TYR A 733 -34.79 -14.51 -30.45
CA TYR A 733 -35.64 -13.76 -31.40
C TYR A 733 -36.07 -14.59 -32.61
N GLY A 734 -35.59 -15.82 -32.76
CA GLY A 734 -35.95 -16.73 -33.85
C GLY A 734 -35.09 -16.59 -35.12
N GLU A 735 -35.27 -17.53 -36.05
CA GLU A 735 -34.48 -17.67 -37.27
C GLU A 735 -34.51 -16.39 -38.14
N GLU A 736 -35.68 -15.78 -38.33
CA GLU A 736 -35.86 -14.63 -39.21
C GLU A 736 -35.03 -13.42 -38.74
N MET A 737 -35.13 -13.06 -37.46
CA MET A 737 -34.38 -11.94 -36.88
C MET A 737 -32.87 -12.21 -36.93
N ALA A 738 -32.44 -13.43 -36.60
CA ALA A 738 -31.02 -13.80 -36.64
C ALA A 738 -30.46 -13.71 -38.07
N ARG A 739 -31.21 -14.16 -39.09
CA ARG A 739 -30.82 -14.04 -40.51
C ARG A 739 -30.70 -12.60 -40.95
N ILE A 740 -31.63 -11.74 -40.56
CA ILE A 740 -31.60 -10.31 -40.88
C ILE A 740 -30.36 -9.66 -40.24
N ILE A 741 -30.14 -9.87 -38.95
CA ILE A 741 -29.00 -9.29 -38.22
C ILE A 741 -27.66 -9.79 -38.77
N GLU A 742 -27.53 -11.08 -39.08
CA GLU A 742 -26.31 -11.61 -39.69
C GLU A 742 -26.03 -10.92 -41.04
N LYS A 743 -27.03 -10.80 -41.91
CA LYS A 743 -26.84 -10.17 -43.23
C LYS A 743 -26.47 -8.69 -43.10
N MET A 744 -27.08 -7.97 -42.16
CA MET A 744 -26.73 -6.57 -41.86
C MET A 744 -25.28 -6.45 -41.40
N TYR A 745 -24.86 -7.26 -40.43
CA TYR A 745 -23.47 -7.28 -39.99
C TYR A 745 -22.53 -7.64 -41.14
N ARG A 746 -22.84 -8.66 -41.95
CA ARG A 746 -22.02 -9.05 -43.10
C ARG A 746 -21.84 -7.92 -44.11
N SER A 747 -22.91 -7.16 -44.39
CA SER A 747 -22.85 -6.00 -45.29
C SER A 747 -21.96 -4.90 -44.72
N GLU A 748 -22.16 -4.54 -43.45
CA GLU A 748 -21.52 -3.36 -42.84
C GLU A 748 -20.09 -3.63 -42.35
N THR A 749 -19.72 -4.90 -42.15
CA THR A 749 -18.45 -5.28 -41.53
C THR A 749 -17.53 -6.06 -42.47
N ALA A 750 -17.78 -6.00 -43.78
CA ALA A 750 -17.06 -6.81 -44.77
C ALA A 750 -17.01 -8.30 -44.35
N HIS A 751 -18.18 -8.89 -44.08
CA HIS A 751 -18.32 -10.25 -43.57
C HIS A 751 -17.55 -10.52 -42.27
N PHE A 752 -17.67 -9.64 -41.27
CA PHE A 752 -17.01 -9.72 -39.95
C PHE A 752 -15.47 -9.60 -40.00
N SER A 753 -14.93 -9.01 -41.07
CA SER A 753 -13.48 -8.86 -41.25
C SER A 753 -12.98 -7.41 -41.17
N SER A 754 -13.88 -6.42 -41.17
CA SER A 754 -13.52 -5.00 -41.16
C SER A 754 -12.76 -4.60 -39.90
N GLY A 755 -11.85 -3.63 -40.05
CA GLY A 755 -11.14 -3.04 -38.92
C GLY A 755 -12.09 -2.46 -37.87
N GLN A 756 -13.19 -1.82 -38.31
CA GLN A 756 -14.25 -1.35 -37.42
C GLN A 756 -14.80 -2.50 -36.56
N TYR A 757 -15.29 -3.57 -37.18
CA TYR A 757 -15.89 -4.69 -36.44
C TYR A 757 -14.92 -5.29 -35.42
N LYS A 758 -13.66 -5.49 -35.83
CA LYS A 758 -12.62 -6.03 -34.94
C LYS A 758 -12.41 -5.17 -33.69
N HIS A 759 -12.53 -3.85 -33.78
CA HIS A 759 -12.28 -2.97 -32.64
C HIS A 759 -13.55 -2.52 -31.90
N THR A 760 -14.72 -2.60 -32.53
CA THR A 760 -15.97 -2.08 -31.93
C THR A 760 -17.01 -3.14 -31.62
N GLY A 761 -16.94 -4.31 -32.28
CA GLY A 761 -17.92 -5.39 -32.18
C GLY A 761 -19.24 -5.06 -32.87
N THR A 762 -19.32 -3.95 -33.60
CA THR A 762 -20.56 -3.41 -34.20
C THR A 762 -20.45 -3.22 -35.70
N GLY A 763 -21.59 -3.30 -36.39
CA GLY A 763 -21.75 -2.78 -37.75
C GLY A 763 -22.45 -1.41 -37.72
N GLY A 764 -21.80 -0.39 -38.29
CA GLY A 764 -22.45 0.89 -38.63
C GLY A 764 -22.89 1.80 -37.48
N MET A 765 -22.42 1.59 -36.23
CA MET A 765 -22.77 2.45 -35.10
C MET A 765 -21.85 3.67 -34.99
N GLU A 766 -22.12 4.72 -35.76
CA GLU A 766 -21.38 5.99 -35.72
C GLU A 766 -21.74 6.85 -34.50
N VAL A 767 -20.77 7.64 -34.01
CA VAL A 767 -20.96 8.60 -32.92
C VAL A 767 -21.58 9.89 -33.45
N PHE A 768 -22.70 10.31 -32.88
CA PHE A 768 -23.36 11.59 -33.22
C PHE A 768 -23.89 12.36 -32.00
N GLY A 769 -23.54 11.93 -30.78
CA GLY A 769 -23.88 12.59 -29.52
C GLY A 769 -22.83 12.35 -28.43
N ASN A 770 -23.10 12.85 -27.23
CA ASN A 770 -22.17 12.77 -26.10
C ASN A 770 -22.22 11.40 -25.38
N ALA A 771 -21.13 11.08 -24.67
CA ALA A 771 -21.09 9.98 -23.72
C ALA A 771 -22.23 10.07 -22.67
N PRO A 772 -22.70 8.96 -22.10
CA PRO A 772 -22.18 7.59 -22.24
C PRO A 772 -22.79 6.79 -23.42
N TYR A 773 -23.79 7.34 -24.12
CA TYR A 773 -24.54 6.60 -25.15
C TYR A 773 -24.25 7.06 -26.58
N TYR A 774 -23.45 8.12 -26.76
CA TYR A 774 -22.91 8.57 -28.04
C TYR A 774 -23.96 8.90 -29.11
N GLY A 775 -25.16 9.31 -28.67
CA GLY A 775 -26.31 9.64 -29.52
C GLY A 775 -27.33 8.50 -29.67
N TRP A 776 -26.99 7.28 -29.27
CA TRP A 776 -27.87 6.12 -29.35
C TRP A 776 -28.83 6.03 -28.15
N ASP A 777 -29.93 5.27 -28.29
CA ASP A 777 -31.06 5.29 -27.36
C ASP A 777 -30.69 4.82 -25.95
N SER A 778 -30.71 5.75 -24.98
CA SER A 778 -30.33 5.49 -23.59
C SER A 778 -31.20 4.42 -22.93
N LYS A 779 -32.48 4.28 -23.32
CA LYS A 779 -33.41 3.34 -22.67
C LYS A 779 -32.93 1.90 -22.78
N PHE A 780 -32.37 1.51 -23.92
CA PHE A 780 -31.83 0.15 -24.09
C PHE A 780 -30.66 -0.10 -23.14
N PHE A 781 -29.75 0.86 -23.02
CA PHE A 781 -28.53 0.73 -22.22
C PHE A 781 -28.78 0.87 -20.72
N GLU A 782 -29.81 1.61 -20.33
CA GLU A 782 -30.27 1.72 -18.94
C GLU A 782 -30.94 0.42 -18.48
N GLN A 783 -31.72 -0.24 -19.35
CA GLN A 783 -32.33 -1.54 -19.09
C GLN A 783 -31.34 -2.71 -19.16
N ASN A 784 -30.22 -2.54 -19.87
CA ASN A 784 -29.17 -3.54 -20.01
C ASN A 784 -27.80 -2.92 -19.65
N PRO A 785 -27.50 -2.69 -18.36
CA PRO A 785 -26.28 -2.00 -17.94
C PRO A 785 -24.99 -2.66 -18.47
N ASN A 786 -24.99 -3.98 -18.65
CA ASN A 786 -23.86 -4.76 -19.18
C ASN A 786 -23.62 -4.55 -20.68
N TYR A 787 -24.53 -3.87 -21.38
CA TYR A 787 -24.43 -3.52 -22.79
C TYR A 787 -24.07 -2.06 -23.02
N LYS A 788 -23.76 -1.30 -21.95
CA LYS A 788 -23.36 0.11 -22.07
C LYS A 788 -22.10 0.24 -22.93
N PRO A 789 -22.06 1.20 -23.87
CA PRO A 789 -20.87 1.48 -24.66
C PRO A 789 -19.64 1.72 -23.78
N THR A 790 -18.50 1.19 -24.21
CA THR A 790 -17.24 1.23 -23.46
C THR A 790 -16.27 2.29 -23.96
N GLY A 791 -16.57 2.91 -25.11
CA GLY A 791 -15.74 3.97 -25.68
C GLY A 791 -16.03 4.24 -27.15
N VAL A 792 -15.06 4.85 -27.83
CA VAL A 792 -15.12 5.21 -29.24
C VAL A 792 -13.84 4.77 -29.92
N TRP A 793 -13.95 4.18 -31.11
CA TRP A 793 -12.83 3.85 -31.98
C TRP A 793 -12.90 4.69 -33.25
N SER A 794 -11.75 5.22 -33.69
CA SER A 794 -11.68 6.14 -34.83
C SER A 794 -10.79 5.62 -35.95
N ALA A 795 -11.29 5.58 -37.18
CA ALA A 795 -10.49 5.25 -38.36
C ALA A 795 -10.90 6.06 -39.59
N PHE A 796 -9.97 6.21 -40.52
CA PHE A 796 -10.29 6.77 -41.84
C PHE A 796 -11.15 5.77 -42.63
N GLU A 797 -12.10 6.30 -43.39
CA GLU A 797 -13.01 5.49 -44.20
C GLU A 797 -12.21 4.59 -45.17
N GLY A 798 -12.30 3.26 -45.00
CA GLY A 798 -11.69 2.30 -45.92
C GLY A 798 -12.37 2.33 -47.29
N LYS A 799 -11.79 1.65 -48.30
CA LYS A 799 -12.43 1.41 -49.61
C LYS A 799 -13.67 0.50 -49.47
N GLY A 800 -14.74 1.00 -48.87
CA GLY A 800 -16.08 0.41 -48.90
C GLY A 800 -16.82 0.83 -50.17
N LEU A 801 -18.08 0.39 -50.33
CA LEU A 801 -18.98 0.57 -51.50
C LEU A 801 -19.31 2.03 -51.91
N SER A 802 -18.44 3.00 -51.65
CA SER A 802 -18.64 4.43 -51.96
C SER A 802 -18.59 4.76 -53.45
N GLU A 803 -18.28 3.81 -54.33
CA GLU A 803 -18.32 4.02 -55.79
C GLU A 803 -19.69 3.71 -56.41
N GLN A 804 -20.62 3.06 -55.68
CA GLN A 804 -21.98 2.76 -56.19
C GLN A 804 -23.10 3.52 -55.47
N GLY A 805 -22.81 4.26 -54.40
CA GLY A 805 -23.82 4.87 -53.54
C GLY A 805 -23.51 6.30 -53.14
N GLY A 806 -23.38 7.22 -54.11
CA GLY A 806 -23.71 8.65 -54.03
C GLY A 806 -23.06 9.57 -52.96
N ASN A 807 -22.34 9.06 -51.96
CA ASN A 807 -21.72 9.88 -50.93
C ASN A 807 -20.21 10.02 -51.20
N ALA A 808 -19.73 11.26 -51.24
CA ALA A 808 -18.32 11.57 -51.38
C ALA A 808 -17.53 11.06 -50.17
N GLN A 809 -16.44 10.31 -50.42
CA GLN A 809 -15.57 9.79 -49.37
C GLN A 809 -14.97 10.93 -48.54
N VAL A 810 -15.17 10.89 -47.22
CA VAL A 810 -14.66 11.91 -46.30
C VAL A 810 -13.21 11.55 -45.96
N LYS A 811 -12.25 12.21 -46.62
CA LYS A 811 -10.80 11.94 -46.48
C LYS A 811 -10.09 12.85 -45.48
N ASP A 812 -10.76 13.88 -45.00
CA ASP A 812 -10.22 14.96 -44.16
C ASP A 812 -10.39 14.71 -42.66
N ARG A 813 -11.20 13.73 -42.25
CA ARG A 813 -11.37 13.34 -40.83
C ARG A 813 -11.62 11.84 -40.66
N LYS A 814 -11.26 11.32 -39.48
CA LYS A 814 -11.57 9.93 -39.08
C LYS A 814 -13.05 9.84 -38.67
N ASN A 815 -13.76 8.82 -39.13
CA ASN A 815 -15.08 8.49 -38.60
C ASN A 815 -14.95 7.85 -37.23
N GLN A 816 -15.87 8.18 -36.33
CA GLN A 816 -15.91 7.70 -34.95
C GLN A 816 -17.02 6.69 -34.77
N PHE A 817 -16.71 5.53 -34.24
CA PHE A 817 -17.64 4.42 -34.04
C PHE A 817 -17.71 4.02 -32.57
N VAL A 818 -18.91 3.67 -32.11
CA VAL A 818 -19.18 3.25 -30.74
C VAL A 818 -18.60 1.85 -30.49
N VAL A 819 -17.76 1.74 -29.47
CA VAL A 819 -17.21 0.46 -28.99
C VAL A 819 -18.20 -0.18 -28.03
N MET A 820 -18.66 -1.39 -28.37
CA MET A 820 -19.54 -2.17 -27.51
C MET A 820 -18.73 -3.15 -26.65
N PRO A 821 -19.23 -3.53 -25.46
CA PRO A 821 -18.56 -4.48 -24.57
C PRO A 821 -18.57 -5.92 -25.10
N SER A 822 -19.41 -6.24 -26.08
CA SER A 822 -19.41 -7.51 -26.81
C SER A 822 -20.12 -7.39 -28.16
N VAL A 823 -19.88 -8.34 -29.07
CA VAL A 823 -20.65 -8.46 -30.33
C VAL A 823 -22.14 -8.70 -30.06
N LEU A 824 -22.45 -9.48 -29.01
CA LEU A 824 -23.83 -9.72 -28.57
C LEU A 824 -24.54 -8.42 -28.21
N ALA A 825 -23.89 -7.53 -27.45
CA ALA A 825 -24.47 -6.25 -27.07
C ALA A 825 -24.83 -5.40 -28.30
N GLY A 826 -23.97 -5.40 -29.33
CA GLY A 826 -24.25 -4.73 -30.60
C GLY A 826 -25.40 -5.37 -31.38
N MET A 827 -25.52 -6.70 -31.39
CA MET A 827 -26.61 -7.41 -32.08
C MET A 827 -27.95 -7.28 -31.36
N GLU A 828 -27.94 -7.32 -30.03
CA GLU A 828 -29.10 -7.05 -29.17
C GLU A 828 -29.61 -5.62 -29.36
N TYR A 829 -28.71 -4.65 -29.50
CA TYR A 829 -29.11 -3.27 -29.84
C TYR A 829 -29.79 -3.20 -31.22
N LYS A 830 -29.27 -3.92 -32.24
CA LYS A 830 -29.93 -3.99 -33.55
C LYS A 830 -31.30 -4.65 -33.46
N ALA A 831 -31.45 -5.76 -32.72
CA ALA A 831 -32.74 -6.40 -32.50
C ALA A 831 -33.74 -5.44 -31.83
N TYR A 832 -33.30 -4.74 -30.78
CA TYR A 832 -34.08 -3.68 -30.13
C TYR A 832 -34.51 -2.58 -31.11
N TYR A 833 -33.58 -2.09 -31.93
CA TYR A 833 -33.85 -1.04 -32.91
C TYR A 833 -34.87 -1.48 -33.96
N ILE A 834 -34.74 -2.71 -34.48
CA ILE A 834 -35.67 -3.29 -35.45
C ILE A 834 -37.08 -3.39 -34.84
N ASN A 835 -37.18 -3.89 -33.61
CA ASN A 835 -38.46 -4.02 -32.91
C ASN A 835 -39.09 -2.65 -32.61
N LYS A 836 -38.29 -1.67 -32.16
CA LYS A 836 -38.73 -0.29 -31.93
C LYS A 836 -39.32 0.36 -33.19
N HIS A 837 -38.88 -0.09 -34.37
CA HIS A 837 -39.35 0.40 -35.66
C HIS A 837 -40.23 -0.62 -36.41
N ASN A 838 -40.99 -1.44 -35.68
CA ASN A 838 -41.99 -2.36 -36.22
C ASN A 838 -41.44 -3.30 -37.31
N GLY A 839 -40.22 -3.81 -37.12
CA GLY A 839 -39.58 -4.72 -38.07
C GLY A 839 -38.85 -4.03 -39.24
N ASN A 840 -38.87 -2.69 -39.34
CA ASN A 840 -38.19 -1.98 -40.42
C ASN A 840 -36.67 -1.89 -40.19
N TRP A 841 -35.97 -3.00 -40.44
CA TRP A 841 -34.51 -3.10 -40.31
C TRP A 841 -33.73 -2.20 -41.27
N ALA A 842 -34.28 -1.88 -42.44
CA ALA A 842 -33.60 -1.05 -43.42
C ALA A 842 -33.42 0.40 -42.95
N ARG A 843 -34.24 0.84 -41.99
CA ARG A 843 -34.12 2.15 -41.34
C ARG A 843 -32.76 2.34 -40.65
N TRP A 844 -32.09 1.25 -40.27
CA TRP A 844 -30.74 1.29 -39.72
C TRP A 844 -29.74 1.99 -40.66
N HIS A 845 -29.91 1.83 -41.97
CA HIS A 845 -29.03 2.42 -42.97
C HIS A 845 -29.40 3.87 -43.32
N SER A 846 -30.70 4.18 -43.41
CA SER A 846 -31.16 5.54 -43.74
C SER A 846 -32.62 5.75 -43.35
N THR A 847 -33.01 6.98 -43.03
CA THR A 847 -34.41 7.36 -42.86
C THR A 847 -35.14 7.59 -44.19
N GLN A 848 -34.42 7.67 -45.31
CA GLN A 848 -34.98 7.91 -46.64
C GLN A 848 -35.45 6.63 -47.32
N THR A 849 -36.71 6.58 -47.77
CA THR A 849 -37.35 5.38 -48.34
C THR A 849 -36.58 4.79 -49.52
N GLN A 850 -36.10 5.64 -50.45
CA GLN A 850 -35.37 5.20 -51.64
C GLN A 850 -34.02 4.54 -51.30
N ALA A 851 -33.32 5.04 -50.28
CA ALA A 851 -32.07 4.44 -49.79
C ALA A 851 -32.32 3.14 -49.03
N GLN A 852 -33.44 3.04 -48.30
CA GLN A 852 -33.85 1.80 -47.65
C GLN A 852 -34.15 0.69 -48.68
N GLU A 853 -34.81 0.99 -49.80
CA GLU A 853 -35.09 0.00 -50.85
C GLU A 853 -33.82 -0.53 -51.52
N ALA A 854 -32.85 0.35 -51.79
CA ALA A 854 -31.54 -0.06 -52.32
C ALA A 854 -30.79 -0.97 -51.33
N TYR A 855 -30.78 -0.61 -50.05
CA TYR A 855 -30.16 -1.40 -48.99
C TYR A 855 -30.86 -2.77 -48.81
N LYS A 856 -32.19 -2.84 -48.94
CA LYS A 856 -32.94 -4.09 -48.89
C LYS A 856 -32.49 -5.07 -49.97
N LYS A 857 -32.44 -4.60 -51.23
CA LYS A 857 -31.97 -5.40 -52.38
C LYS A 857 -30.53 -5.88 -52.20
N ALA A 858 -29.66 -5.05 -51.64
CA ALA A 858 -28.27 -5.43 -51.38
C ALA A 858 -28.15 -6.53 -50.30
N ILE A 859 -28.93 -6.42 -49.22
CA ILE A 859 -28.93 -7.41 -48.13
C ILE A 859 -29.56 -8.73 -48.54
N GLU A 860 -30.60 -8.72 -49.38
CA GLU A 860 -31.25 -9.94 -49.88
C GLU A 860 -30.25 -10.88 -50.58
N GLN A 861 -29.25 -10.33 -51.27
CA GLN A 861 -28.21 -11.08 -51.97
C GLN A 861 -27.16 -11.74 -51.03
N ILE A 862 -27.11 -11.34 -49.75
CA ILE A 862 -26.15 -11.87 -48.79
C ILE A 862 -26.68 -13.16 -48.17
N LYS A 863 -25.83 -14.20 -48.15
CA LYS A 863 -26.13 -15.48 -47.47
C LYS A 863 -25.82 -15.40 -45.97
N ALA A 864 -26.75 -15.89 -45.14
CA ALA A 864 -26.64 -15.94 -43.68
C ALA A 864 -26.01 -17.28 -43.24
N ARG A 865 -24.71 -17.45 -43.56
CA ARG A 865 -24.00 -18.74 -43.43
C ARG A 865 -23.91 -19.24 -41.98
N ILE A 866 -23.81 -18.36 -41.00
CA ILE A 866 -23.75 -18.75 -39.57
C ILE A 866 -25.12 -19.28 -39.13
N VAL A 867 -26.20 -18.59 -39.49
CA VAL A 867 -27.54 -19.06 -39.17
C VAL A 867 -27.91 -20.31 -39.99
N ASP A 868 -27.42 -20.45 -41.22
CA ASP A 868 -27.55 -21.70 -42.00
C ASP A 868 -26.89 -22.89 -41.30
N GLU A 869 -25.70 -22.69 -40.71
CA GLU A 869 -25.00 -23.69 -39.88
C GLU A 869 -25.80 -24.03 -38.62
N ILE A 870 -26.38 -23.04 -37.93
CA ILE A 870 -27.23 -23.24 -36.73
C ILE A 870 -28.48 -24.08 -37.06
N VAL A 871 -29.10 -23.84 -38.22
CA VAL A 871 -30.33 -24.52 -38.67
C VAL A 871 -30.04 -25.88 -39.32
N GLY A 872 -28.77 -26.21 -39.57
CA GLY A 872 -28.35 -27.49 -40.16
C GLY A 872 -28.58 -27.59 -41.67
N LYS A 873 -28.72 -26.47 -42.38
CA LYS A 873 -28.83 -26.43 -43.85
C LYS A 873 -27.44 -26.32 -44.45
N LYS A 874 -26.87 -27.45 -44.92
CA LYS A 874 -25.61 -27.49 -45.67
C LYS A 874 -25.73 -26.92 -47.08
#